data_AF-A0A521E3Y9-F1
#
_entry.id   AF-A0A521E3Y9-F1
#
_cell.length_a   1.000
_cell.length_b   1.000
_cell.length_c   1.000
_cell.angle_alpha   90.00
_cell.angle_beta   90.00
_cell.angle_gamma   90.00
#
_symmetry.space_group_name_H-M   'P 1'
#
loop_
_entity.id
_entity.type
_entity.pdbx_description
1 polymer ?
#
loop_
_entity_poly.entity_id
_entity_poly.type
_entity_poly.pdbx_seq_one_letter_code
_entity_poly.pdbx_strand_id
1 'polypeptide(L)'
;MPAVGGWLAAVWTGASAAGAAGAAILKGVASVVLNMAVAKITAPKGPRPQELQNELKSSNAQRIHHLGRVRTGGAVMFWDWAHTVNLPPVLGIDVRTRRLYKLLAVADGGMTNVLQWYLDGEPVSVDADGYVTDQPWEKGNVRLQWRKGIQGDQWDGGDWPELRGAFPNQWTVNHRLRGVGTILATFDAVGSDDIAEVYSGGEPEVTALIEGMPAYWAFDGSTITGARNPPVFLSHIMANPASGPVSADDIDLPSLSIARNDCLANIPTVGGTRPRYLAGLSYAASDPIKDTAQKMLDAMGGRAWVNPEGKLAIEAGVWRAPTITIVERPIVEMEYGAGTERINRVTTLVATYVAPQTNWQETNADPVDDAAAIARWGEGEPKGIDLLAVQHHGQAAHLCKQKLALMNPARRMTVKLRAYGLRLIGERRVFVTIPRLGLNAVPFWIDALSFDGTNTTVELIEAHPGSFDMTPAEEGEPPSIPVEIDRGTDAMSAAITSLDVVTNDGDPYIRVAGNYTSRPGLMAAAQFKRSDESGPWTDMIREKVAAGYSFRTPALRDRAEYDVRTFVAFTGFGRDGDLVAKSPYTTVTGIEVVANGTAPGAPVVFSASGSAGGLLTVIFKPDLGANYHRTGLYRAAAGAPFSAAVPVLPWSYDTSSEVTMTSNIPAAGARYWLQSENASQVKSDPVLVGNYPA
;
A
#
# COMPACT_ATOMS: atom_id res chain seq x y z
N MET A 1 9.26 -40.85 -35.01
CA MET A 1 8.21 -40.02 -34.38
C MET A 1 7.20 -40.74 -33.45
N PRO A 2 7.30 -42.04 -33.07
CA PRO A 2 6.46 -42.61 -32.00
C PRO A 2 7.05 -42.46 -30.57
N ALA A 3 8.30 -41.99 -30.43
CA ALA A 3 9.00 -41.94 -29.15
C ALA A 3 8.54 -40.80 -28.21
N VAL A 4 8.07 -39.68 -28.76
CA VAL A 4 7.63 -38.51 -27.97
C VAL A 4 6.24 -38.74 -27.37
N GLY A 5 5.31 -39.32 -28.15
CA GLY A 5 4.00 -39.75 -27.64
C GLY A 5 4.12 -40.81 -26.54
N GLY A 6 5.10 -41.72 -26.63
CA GLY A 6 5.42 -42.69 -25.58
C GLY A 6 5.95 -42.04 -24.30
N TRP A 7 6.79 -41.01 -24.41
CA TRP A 7 7.28 -40.23 -23.27
C TRP A 7 6.15 -39.43 -22.59
N LEU A 8 5.33 -38.73 -23.38
CA LEU A 8 4.15 -37.99 -22.90
C LEU A 8 3.17 -38.91 -22.16
N ALA A 9 2.87 -40.09 -22.72
CA ALA A 9 2.03 -41.07 -22.07
C ALA A 9 2.67 -41.60 -20.77
N ALA A 10 3.97 -41.94 -20.78
CA ALA A 10 4.69 -42.45 -19.61
C ALA A 10 4.75 -41.44 -18.45
N VAL A 11 5.09 -40.18 -18.73
CA VAL A 11 5.18 -39.11 -17.72
C VAL A 11 3.82 -38.79 -17.11
N TRP A 12 2.76 -38.76 -17.91
CA TRP A 12 1.44 -38.38 -17.44
C TRP A 12 0.67 -39.54 -16.79
N THR A 13 0.92 -40.79 -17.19
CA THR A 13 0.35 -41.99 -16.55
C THR A 13 1.16 -42.54 -15.38
N GLY A 14 2.43 -42.16 -15.22
CA GLY A 14 3.32 -42.71 -14.20
C GLY A 14 3.91 -44.09 -14.55
N ALA A 15 3.78 -44.55 -15.79
CA ALA A 15 4.41 -45.78 -16.25
C ALA A 15 5.91 -45.58 -16.49
N SER A 16 6.77 -46.45 -15.94
CA SER A 16 8.22 -46.36 -16.13
C SER A 16 8.62 -46.55 -17.61
N ALA A 17 9.65 -45.83 -18.06
CA ALA A 17 10.13 -45.86 -19.45
C ALA A 17 10.54 -47.29 -19.92
N ALA A 18 10.88 -48.18 -18.99
CA ALA A 18 11.16 -49.60 -19.28
C ALA A 18 9.88 -50.44 -19.51
N GLY A 19 8.74 -50.03 -18.95
CA GLY A 19 7.43 -50.63 -19.21
C GLY A 19 6.71 -50.05 -20.45
N ALA A 20 7.06 -48.83 -20.86
CA ALA A 20 6.51 -48.17 -22.03
C ALA A 20 6.88 -48.87 -23.35
N ALA A 21 8.02 -49.58 -23.39
CA ALA A 21 8.43 -50.39 -24.55
C ALA A 21 7.71 -51.75 -24.67
N GLY A 22 7.01 -52.20 -23.62
CA GLY A 22 6.34 -53.51 -23.57
C GLY A 22 4.81 -53.47 -23.53
N ALA A 23 4.20 -52.32 -23.23
CA ALA A 23 2.75 -52.17 -23.11
C ALA A 23 2.13 -51.11 -24.04
N ALA A 24 2.93 -50.29 -24.73
CA ALA A 24 2.40 -49.23 -25.60
C ALA A 24 2.30 -49.62 -27.08
N ILE A 25 2.90 -50.73 -27.54
CA ILE A 25 2.73 -51.22 -28.91
C ILE A 25 2.81 -52.76 -28.92
N LEU A 26 1.69 -53.46 -28.72
CA LEU A 26 1.32 -54.68 -29.46
C LEU A 26 -0.09 -55.14 -29.03
N LYS A 27 -1.08 -54.82 -29.90
CA LYS A 27 -2.53 -55.13 -29.87
C LYS A 27 -3.43 -53.95 -29.46
N GLY A 28 -3.73 -53.09 -30.45
CA GLY A 28 -4.88 -52.18 -30.43
C GLY A 28 -4.56 -50.81 -29.83
N VAL A 29 -4.47 -49.79 -30.70
CA VAL A 29 -4.41 -48.38 -30.30
C VAL A 29 -5.67 -48.05 -29.49
N ALA A 30 -5.53 -47.89 -28.18
CA ALA A 30 -6.58 -47.41 -27.29
C ALA A 30 -6.06 -46.16 -26.57
N SER A 31 -6.72 -45.04 -26.83
CA SER A 31 -6.40 -43.72 -26.30
C SER A 31 -6.33 -43.73 -24.77
N VAL A 32 -5.18 -43.38 -24.22
CA VAL A 32 -5.01 -43.15 -22.78
C VAL A 32 -5.73 -41.85 -22.41
N VAL A 33 -6.87 -41.97 -21.71
CA VAL A 33 -7.53 -40.84 -21.06
C VAL A 33 -6.79 -40.55 -19.76
N LEU A 34 -6.11 -39.41 -19.69
CA LEU A 34 -5.41 -38.96 -18.49
C LEU A 34 -6.40 -38.37 -17.48
N ASN A 35 -7.16 -39.21 -16.78
CA ASN A 35 -8.07 -38.77 -15.72
C ASN A 35 -7.32 -38.60 -14.39
N MET A 36 -6.83 -37.38 -14.14
CA MET A 36 -6.18 -36.98 -12.89
C MET A 36 -7.13 -36.37 -11.85
N ALA A 37 -8.45 -36.52 -12.00
CA ALA A 37 -9.41 -35.80 -11.17
C ALA A 37 -9.46 -36.24 -9.70
N VAL A 38 -8.99 -37.44 -9.36
CA VAL A 38 -9.03 -37.97 -7.98
C VAL A 38 -7.66 -37.86 -7.27
N ALA A 39 -6.55 -37.75 -8.02
CA ALA A 39 -5.19 -37.74 -7.46
C ALA A 39 -4.75 -36.41 -6.80
N LYS A 40 -5.60 -35.37 -6.82
CA LYS A 40 -5.22 -34.02 -6.39
C LYS A 40 -5.28 -33.72 -4.92
N ILE A 41 -5.97 -34.56 -4.17
CA ILE A 41 -6.12 -34.34 -2.74
C ILE A 41 -4.79 -34.63 -2.02
N THR A 42 -3.81 -35.24 -2.70
CA THR A 42 -2.54 -35.71 -2.13
C THR A 42 -1.29 -35.32 -2.94
N ALA A 43 -1.38 -34.45 -3.95
CA ALA A 43 -0.23 -34.12 -4.81
C ALA A 43 0.68 -33.02 -4.20
N PRO A 44 2.00 -33.04 -4.48
CA PRO A 44 2.97 -32.08 -3.91
C PRO A 44 2.60 -30.63 -4.26
N LYS A 45 2.62 -29.76 -3.25
CA LYS A 45 2.29 -28.34 -3.40
C LYS A 45 3.57 -27.59 -3.78
N GLY A 46 3.66 -27.13 -5.04
CA GLY A 46 4.64 -26.10 -5.41
C GLY A 46 4.46 -24.81 -4.58
N PRO A 47 5.31 -23.79 -4.75
CA PRO A 47 5.38 -22.63 -3.86
C PRO A 47 4.01 -21.95 -3.74
N ARG A 48 3.56 -21.75 -2.50
CA ARG A 48 2.26 -21.13 -2.25
C ARG A 48 2.37 -19.62 -2.44
N PRO A 49 1.37 -18.93 -3.03
CA PRO A 49 1.38 -17.48 -3.19
C PRO A 49 1.72 -16.70 -1.91
N GLN A 50 1.27 -17.15 -0.74
CA GLN A 50 1.63 -16.50 0.54
C GLN A 50 3.12 -16.57 0.86
N GLU A 51 3.80 -17.67 0.55
CA GLU A 51 5.24 -17.84 0.81
C GLU A 51 6.09 -16.91 -0.07
N LEU A 52 5.58 -16.57 -1.25
CA LEU A 52 6.25 -15.70 -2.21
C LEU A 52 6.07 -14.21 -1.89
N GLN A 53 5.13 -13.87 -1.02
CA GLN A 53 4.90 -12.50 -0.56
C GLN A 53 5.83 -12.09 0.58
N ASN A 54 6.81 -12.93 0.90
CA ASN A 54 7.87 -12.57 1.82
C ASN A 54 9.19 -12.44 1.07
N GLU A 55 10.05 -11.55 1.54
CA GLU A 55 11.42 -11.47 1.07
C GLU A 55 12.25 -12.68 1.55
N LEU A 56 12.90 -13.38 0.61
CA LEU A 56 13.71 -14.55 0.94
C LEU A 56 15.18 -14.19 1.10
N LYS A 57 15.73 -14.39 2.31
CA LYS A 57 17.18 -14.35 2.58
C LYS A 57 17.72 -15.77 2.70
N SER A 58 18.15 -16.35 1.57
CA SER A 58 18.72 -17.70 1.50
C SER A 58 19.88 -17.76 0.52
N SER A 59 20.93 -18.50 0.87
CA SER A 59 22.08 -18.73 -0.01
C SER A 59 21.73 -19.59 -1.22
N ASN A 60 20.65 -20.36 -1.17
CA ASN A 60 20.17 -21.22 -2.24
C ASN A 60 18.66 -21.00 -2.46
N ALA A 61 18.30 -19.75 -2.74
CA ALA A 61 16.94 -19.40 -3.13
C ALA A 61 16.52 -20.13 -4.42
N GLN A 62 15.31 -20.65 -4.45
CA GLN A 62 14.76 -21.28 -5.66
C GLN A 62 14.48 -20.22 -6.72
N ARG A 63 14.68 -20.59 -7.99
CA ARG A 63 14.29 -19.76 -9.14
C ARG A 63 12.79 -19.92 -9.37
N ILE A 64 12.06 -18.81 -9.31
CA ILE A 64 10.60 -18.80 -9.45
C ILE A 64 10.22 -18.12 -10.76
N HIS A 65 9.40 -18.81 -11.54
CA HIS A 65 8.75 -18.29 -12.73
C HIS A 65 7.38 -17.75 -12.37
N HIS A 66 7.03 -16.59 -12.96
CA HIS A 66 5.75 -15.93 -12.74
C HIS A 66 5.02 -15.75 -14.08
N LEU A 67 3.77 -16.21 -14.15
CA LEU A 67 2.89 -16.09 -15.30
C LEU A 67 1.63 -15.33 -14.91
N GLY A 68 1.26 -14.31 -15.69
CA GLY A 68 0.13 -13.44 -15.39
C GLY A 68 0.41 -12.48 -14.26
N ARG A 69 -0.62 -12.14 -13.47
CA ARG A 69 -0.52 -11.19 -12.36
C ARG A 69 -0.30 -11.93 -11.05
N VAL A 70 0.76 -11.60 -10.33
CA VAL A 70 1.10 -12.22 -9.04
C VAL A 70 1.77 -11.20 -8.12
N ARG A 71 1.53 -11.31 -6.80
CA ARG A 71 2.25 -10.52 -5.80
C ARG A 71 3.44 -11.32 -5.26
N THR A 72 4.62 -10.71 -5.19
CA THR A 72 5.87 -11.38 -4.79
C THR A 72 6.90 -10.40 -4.19
N GLY A 73 7.73 -10.89 -3.26
CA GLY A 73 8.84 -10.16 -2.58
C GLY A 73 10.24 -10.60 -3.01
N GLY A 74 10.37 -11.66 -3.81
CA GLY A 74 11.65 -12.10 -4.39
C GLY A 74 12.73 -12.51 -3.38
N ALA A 75 13.92 -12.83 -3.89
CA ALA A 75 15.08 -13.20 -3.09
C ALA A 75 16.09 -12.04 -2.99
N VAL A 76 16.60 -11.78 -1.79
CA VAL A 76 17.57 -10.71 -1.55
C VAL A 76 18.94 -11.10 -2.12
N MET A 77 19.41 -10.33 -3.10
CA MET A 77 20.69 -10.56 -3.80
C MET A 77 21.79 -9.60 -3.34
N PHE A 78 21.41 -8.41 -2.87
CA PHE A 78 22.33 -7.43 -2.32
C PHE A 78 21.65 -6.68 -1.18
N TRP A 79 22.38 -6.46 -0.10
CA TRP A 79 21.93 -5.72 1.06
C TRP A 79 23.14 -5.08 1.74
N ASP A 80 23.30 -3.76 1.60
CA ASP A 80 24.34 -3.02 2.31
C ASP A 80 24.08 -1.50 2.33
N TRP A 81 24.76 -0.80 3.24
CA TRP A 81 24.66 0.65 3.42
C TRP A 81 25.79 1.40 2.71
N ALA A 82 25.45 2.51 2.06
CA ALA A 82 26.42 3.45 1.50
C ALA A 82 26.12 4.89 1.92
N HIS A 83 27.14 5.74 1.88
CA HIS A 83 26.98 7.18 2.02
C HIS A 83 26.86 7.81 0.63
N THR A 84 25.66 8.30 0.28
CA THR A 84 25.40 8.99 -0.98
C THR A 84 25.29 10.49 -0.80
N VAL A 85 25.77 11.23 -1.80
CA VAL A 85 25.62 12.69 -1.86
C VAL A 85 24.27 12.98 -2.48
N ASN A 86 23.31 13.47 -1.68
CA ASN A 86 21.93 13.68 -2.13
C ASN A 86 21.65 15.15 -2.53
N LEU A 87 22.56 16.08 -2.25
CA LEU A 87 22.40 17.51 -2.55
C LEU A 87 23.71 18.11 -3.10
N PRO A 88 23.64 19.16 -3.95
CA PRO A 88 24.79 19.97 -4.30
C PRO A 88 25.51 20.46 -3.03
N PRO A 89 26.84 20.58 -3.03
CA PRO A 89 27.57 20.98 -1.83
C PRO A 89 27.12 22.36 -1.36
N VAL A 90 26.64 22.43 -0.11
CA VAL A 90 26.33 23.70 0.56
C VAL A 90 27.62 24.14 1.26
N LEU A 91 28.12 25.33 0.92
CA LEU A 91 29.39 25.87 1.45
C LEU A 91 30.62 24.97 1.18
N GLY A 92 30.60 24.17 0.10
CA GLY A 92 31.72 23.29 -0.27
C GLY A 92 31.82 22.00 0.55
N ILE A 93 30.81 21.67 1.37
CA ILE A 93 30.74 20.43 2.15
C ILE A 93 29.69 19.51 1.53
N ASP A 94 30.10 18.28 1.19
CA ASP A 94 29.18 17.23 0.73
C ASP A 94 28.25 16.83 1.89
N VAL A 95 26.96 17.12 1.77
CA VAL A 95 25.96 16.56 2.68
C VAL A 95 25.69 15.12 2.25
N ARG A 96 26.29 14.17 2.96
CA ARG A 96 26.13 12.74 2.72
C ARG A 96 25.01 12.17 3.56
N THR A 97 24.03 11.54 2.92
CA THR A 97 22.99 10.76 3.59
C THR A 97 23.38 9.29 3.54
N ARG A 98 23.17 8.57 4.64
CA ARG A 98 23.38 7.13 4.68
C ARG A 98 22.15 6.45 4.06
N ARG A 99 22.33 5.65 3.02
CA ARG A 99 21.26 4.99 2.26
C ARG A 99 21.48 3.48 2.25
N LEU A 100 20.44 2.72 2.56
CA LEU A 100 20.41 1.26 2.41
C LEU A 100 20.06 0.94 0.96
N TYR A 101 20.81 0.01 0.35
CA TYR A 101 20.52 -0.55 -0.96
C TYR A 101 20.09 -2.00 -0.80
N LYS A 102 18.89 -2.31 -1.30
CA LYS A 102 18.30 -3.64 -1.23
C LYS A 102 17.90 -4.07 -2.64
N LEU A 103 18.61 -5.06 -3.16
CA LEU A 103 18.31 -5.63 -4.47
C LEU A 103 17.58 -6.97 -4.31
N LEU A 104 16.39 -7.06 -4.89
CA LEU A 104 15.55 -8.25 -4.91
C LEU A 104 15.55 -8.85 -6.32
N ALA A 105 15.83 -10.15 -6.43
CA ALA A 105 15.58 -10.94 -7.63
C ALA A 105 14.17 -11.53 -7.54
N VAL A 106 13.27 -11.04 -8.39
CA VAL A 106 11.84 -11.28 -8.26
C VAL A 106 11.36 -12.35 -9.22
N ALA A 107 11.68 -12.20 -10.51
CA ALA A 107 11.06 -13.01 -11.56
C ALA A 107 12.10 -13.63 -12.50
N ASP A 108 12.22 -14.95 -12.48
CA ASP A 108 13.02 -15.67 -13.47
C ASP A 108 12.27 -15.79 -14.81
N GLY A 109 12.94 -15.45 -15.91
CA GLY A 109 12.30 -15.19 -17.21
C GLY A 109 11.85 -13.73 -17.40
N GLY A 110 12.04 -12.90 -16.38
CA GLY A 110 11.71 -11.47 -16.38
C GLY A 110 10.28 -11.15 -15.94
N MET A 111 10.01 -9.86 -15.78
CA MET A 111 8.68 -9.30 -15.52
C MET A 111 8.40 -8.16 -16.49
N THR A 112 7.15 -8.07 -16.94
CA THR A 112 6.73 -7.10 -17.93
C THR A 112 6.46 -5.73 -17.32
N ASN A 113 5.85 -5.71 -16.14
CA ASN A 113 5.40 -4.49 -15.48
C ASN A 113 5.27 -4.68 -13.96
N VAL A 114 5.37 -3.58 -13.21
CA VAL A 114 4.96 -3.51 -11.80
C VAL A 114 3.67 -2.68 -11.75
N LEU A 115 2.59 -3.31 -11.30
CA LEU A 115 1.25 -2.71 -11.28
C LEU A 115 0.96 -1.96 -9.97
N GLN A 116 1.46 -2.47 -8.85
CA GLN A 116 1.24 -1.91 -7.52
C GLN A 116 2.43 -2.28 -6.62
N TRP A 117 2.93 -1.30 -5.88
CA TRP A 117 3.95 -1.52 -4.85
C TRP A 117 3.30 -1.73 -3.50
N TYR A 118 3.97 -2.47 -2.64
CA TYR A 118 3.56 -2.67 -1.25
C TYR A 118 4.77 -2.55 -0.33
N LEU A 119 4.61 -1.82 0.77
CA LEU A 119 5.56 -1.70 1.87
C LEU A 119 4.92 -2.22 3.15
N ASP A 120 5.58 -3.15 3.84
CA ASP A 120 5.07 -3.79 5.06
C ASP A 120 3.63 -4.35 4.93
N GLY A 121 3.29 -4.80 3.72
CA GLY A 121 1.97 -5.33 3.42
C GLY A 121 1.00 -4.31 2.81
N GLU A 122 1.24 -3.01 2.98
CA GLU A 122 0.36 -1.91 2.61
C GLU A 122 0.63 -1.38 1.19
N PRO A 123 -0.40 -1.12 0.37
CA PRO A 123 -0.21 -0.62 -0.98
C PRO A 123 0.33 0.81 -0.97
N VAL A 124 1.37 1.07 -1.75
CA VAL A 124 1.95 2.41 -1.93
C VAL A 124 2.10 2.80 -3.40
N SER A 125 2.04 4.10 -3.64
CA SER A 125 2.20 4.76 -4.93
C SER A 125 3.61 5.33 -5.04
N VAL A 126 4.14 5.34 -6.26
CA VAL A 126 5.45 5.89 -6.57
C VAL A 126 5.36 6.93 -7.69
N ASP A 127 6.21 7.94 -7.63
CA ASP A 127 6.36 8.92 -8.70
C ASP A 127 7.14 8.37 -9.91
N ALA A 128 7.38 9.24 -10.91
CA ALA A 128 8.11 8.87 -12.12
C ALA A 128 9.58 8.48 -11.87
N ASP A 129 10.18 8.98 -10.79
CA ASP A 129 11.55 8.68 -10.40
C ASP A 129 11.64 7.47 -9.45
N GLY A 130 10.50 6.96 -8.99
CA GLY A 130 10.35 5.81 -8.11
C GLY A 130 10.26 6.16 -6.62
N TYR A 131 10.13 7.43 -6.23
CA TYR A 131 9.96 7.80 -4.83
C TYR A 131 8.53 7.55 -4.36
N VAL A 132 8.39 7.03 -3.15
CA VAL A 132 7.08 6.76 -2.54
C VAL A 132 6.39 8.09 -2.19
N THR A 133 5.12 8.20 -2.55
CA THR A 133 4.32 9.43 -2.36
C THR A 133 3.30 9.35 -1.24
N ASP A 134 3.11 8.18 -0.62
CA ASP A 134 2.09 7.96 0.39
C ASP A 134 2.65 8.03 1.81
N GLN A 135 1.86 8.53 2.76
CA GLN A 135 2.22 8.57 4.19
C GLN A 135 2.35 7.15 4.76
N PRO A 136 3.30 6.89 5.68
CA PRO A 136 4.28 7.81 6.28
C PRO A 136 5.58 8.00 5.48
N TRP A 137 5.70 7.39 4.30
CA TRP A 137 6.95 7.32 3.50
C TRP A 137 7.13 8.44 2.47
N GLU A 138 6.17 9.37 2.36
CA GLU A 138 6.16 10.50 1.42
C GLU A 138 7.31 11.51 1.54
N LYS A 139 8.20 11.34 2.53
CA LYS A 139 9.32 12.25 2.83
C LYS A 139 10.49 12.15 1.83
N GLY A 140 10.32 11.42 0.72
CA GLY A 140 11.38 11.18 -0.27
C GLY A 140 12.50 10.24 0.21
N ASN A 141 12.28 9.54 1.33
CA ASN A 141 13.28 8.66 1.94
C ASN A 141 13.29 7.26 1.34
N VAL A 142 12.19 6.84 0.71
CA VAL A 142 12.03 5.52 0.12
C VAL A 142 11.90 5.64 -1.38
N ARG A 143 12.73 4.89 -2.10
CA ARG A 143 12.69 4.82 -3.56
C ARG A 143 12.64 3.37 -4.00
N LEU A 144 11.67 3.04 -4.85
CA LEU A 144 11.41 1.72 -5.40
C LEU A 144 11.54 1.79 -6.92
N GLN A 145 12.46 1.01 -7.46
CA GLN A 145 12.70 0.91 -8.89
C GLN A 145 12.70 -0.55 -9.30
N TRP A 146 12.45 -0.80 -10.58
CA TRP A 146 12.44 -2.15 -11.13
C TRP A 146 13.11 -2.22 -12.49
N ARG A 147 13.57 -3.41 -12.86
CA ARG A 147 14.07 -3.76 -14.19
C ARG A 147 13.39 -5.02 -14.68
N LYS A 148 13.08 -5.04 -15.97
CA LYS A 148 12.32 -6.12 -16.61
C LYS A 148 13.04 -7.46 -16.61
N GLY A 149 14.33 -7.48 -16.92
CA GLY A 149 15.07 -8.74 -17.09
C GLY A 149 14.61 -9.54 -18.30
N ILE A 150 14.10 -8.91 -19.37
CA ILE A 150 13.53 -9.57 -20.56
C ILE A 150 14.53 -9.50 -21.73
N GLN A 151 14.56 -10.54 -22.58
CA GLN A 151 15.51 -10.56 -23.69
C GLN A 151 15.19 -9.43 -24.67
N GLY A 152 16.19 -8.60 -24.98
CA GLY A 152 16.01 -7.41 -25.82
C GLY A 152 15.48 -6.18 -25.08
N ASP A 153 15.04 -6.31 -23.81
CA ASP A 153 14.57 -5.19 -22.98
C ASP A 153 15.05 -5.35 -21.53
N GLN A 154 16.15 -4.66 -21.19
CA GLN A 154 16.81 -4.73 -19.87
C GLN A 154 17.19 -6.17 -19.45
N TRP A 155 17.72 -6.96 -20.40
CA TRP A 155 18.06 -8.38 -20.22
C TRP A 155 19.01 -8.66 -19.05
N ASP A 156 20.02 -7.81 -18.85
CA ASP A 156 20.87 -7.86 -17.67
C ASP A 156 20.15 -7.10 -16.53
N GLY A 157 19.36 -7.84 -15.75
CA GLY A 157 18.53 -7.32 -14.67
C GLY A 157 19.32 -6.79 -13.47
N GLY A 158 20.59 -7.16 -13.33
CA GLY A 158 21.50 -6.70 -12.29
C GLY A 158 22.23 -5.40 -12.63
N ASP A 159 22.09 -4.87 -13.85
CA ASP A 159 22.75 -3.64 -14.25
C ASP A 159 22.06 -2.40 -13.66
N TRP A 160 22.41 -2.10 -12.41
CA TRP A 160 21.93 -0.94 -11.66
C TRP A 160 23.05 0.10 -11.52
N PRO A 161 23.02 1.21 -12.30
CA PRO A 161 24.06 2.24 -12.24
C PRO A 161 24.24 2.85 -10.85
N GLU A 162 23.14 3.06 -10.12
CA GLU A 162 23.17 3.61 -8.76
C GLU A 162 23.86 2.67 -7.78
N LEU A 163 23.56 1.37 -7.86
CA LEU A 163 24.22 0.35 -7.05
C LEU A 163 25.70 0.21 -7.37
N ARG A 164 26.07 0.26 -8.67
CA ARG A 164 27.48 0.26 -9.11
C ARG A 164 28.23 1.53 -8.68
N GLY A 165 27.54 2.66 -8.65
CA GLY A 165 28.10 3.94 -8.18
C GLY A 165 28.38 3.93 -6.68
N ALA A 166 27.45 3.37 -5.89
CA ALA A 166 27.59 3.26 -4.44
C ALA A 166 28.60 2.17 -4.02
N PHE A 167 28.67 1.05 -4.76
CA PHE A 167 29.50 -0.11 -4.42
C PHE A 167 30.33 -0.63 -5.61
N PRO A 168 31.30 0.16 -6.13
CA PRO A 168 32.01 -0.17 -7.36
C PRO A 168 32.87 -1.45 -7.27
N ASN A 169 33.26 -1.87 -6.07
CA ASN A 169 34.11 -3.05 -5.85
C ASN A 169 33.28 -4.31 -5.56
N GLN A 170 32.06 -4.15 -5.04
CA GLN A 170 31.19 -5.25 -4.61
C GLN A 170 30.15 -5.57 -5.68
N TRP A 171 29.61 -4.54 -6.36
CA TRP A 171 28.67 -4.70 -7.45
C TRP A 171 29.24 -4.13 -8.75
N THR A 172 29.74 -5.04 -9.59
CA THR A 172 30.36 -4.72 -10.89
C THR A 172 29.46 -5.10 -12.07
N VAL A 173 29.83 -4.70 -13.28
CA VAL A 173 29.15 -5.08 -14.55
C VAL A 173 29.08 -6.61 -14.80
N ASN A 174 29.80 -7.41 -14.03
CA ASN A 174 29.73 -8.86 -14.09
C ASN A 174 28.54 -9.44 -13.29
N HIS A 175 27.94 -8.68 -12.39
CA HIS A 175 26.75 -9.07 -11.63
C HIS A 175 25.49 -8.84 -12.46
N ARG A 176 25.34 -9.61 -13.54
CA ARG A 176 24.38 -9.32 -14.60
C ARG A 176 22.94 -9.68 -14.27
N LEU A 177 22.71 -10.71 -13.45
CA LEU A 177 21.38 -11.31 -13.18
C LEU A 177 20.54 -11.39 -14.47
N ARG A 178 21.11 -12.08 -15.45
CA ARG A 178 20.59 -12.13 -16.81
C ARG A 178 19.28 -12.91 -16.87
N GLY A 179 18.27 -12.35 -17.52
CA GLY A 179 16.95 -12.97 -17.64
C GLY A 179 16.12 -12.93 -16.35
N VAL A 180 16.52 -12.11 -15.37
CA VAL A 180 15.86 -12.01 -14.07
C VAL A 180 15.32 -10.59 -13.90
N GLY A 181 14.02 -10.47 -13.64
CA GLY A 181 13.39 -9.23 -13.22
C GLY A 181 13.81 -8.87 -11.80
N THR A 182 14.29 -7.66 -11.59
CA THR A 182 14.80 -7.21 -10.29
C THR A 182 14.09 -5.96 -9.80
N ILE A 183 14.02 -5.81 -8.47
CA ILE A 183 13.56 -4.61 -7.79
C ILE A 183 14.73 -4.07 -6.98
N LEU A 184 15.05 -2.79 -7.16
CA LEU A 184 15.98 -2.07 -6.31
C LEU A 184 15.18 -1.14 -5.41
N ALA A 185 15.21 -1.44 -4.11
CA ALA A 185 14.67 -0.57 -3.08
C ALA A 185 15.82 0.16 -2.38
N THR A 186 15.66 1.46 -2.19
CA THR A 186 16.61 2.26 -1.41
C THR A 186 15.90 3.02 -0.30
N PHE A 187 16.52 3.00 0.88
CA PHE A 187 15.98 3.61 2.10
C PHE A 187 17.01 4.58 2.68
N ASP A 188 16.68 5.87 2.73
CA ASP A 188 17.49 6.87 3.40
C ASP A 188 17.34 6.75 4.91
N ALA A 189 18.48 6.83 5.60
CA ALA A 189 18.52 6.88 7.06
C ALA A 189 17.93 8.21 7.53
N VAL A 190 17.00 8.11 8.46
CA VAL A 190 16.38 9.26 9.13
C VAL A 190 17.05 9.51 10.48
N GLY A 191 16.90 10.73 11.02
CA GLY A 191 17.35 11.04 12.38
C GLY A 191 16.66 10.15 13.41
N SER A 192 17.30 9.92 14.57
CA SER A 192 16.78 9.06 15.65
C SER A 192 15.33 9.34 16.01
N ASP A 193 14.95 10.62 15.95
CA ASP A 193 13.65 11.12 16.37
C ASP A 193 12.54 10.80 15.35
N ASP A 194 12.91 10.59 14.08
CA ASP A 194 11.98 10.26 12.99
C ASP A 194 11.94 8.74 12.69
N ILE A 195 12.83 7.92 13.29
CA ILE A 195 12.85 6.46 13.07
C ILE A 195 11.52 5.85 13.47
N ALA A 196 10.98 6.21 14.63
CA ALA A 196 9.72 5.66 15.10
C ALA A 196 8.52 6.07 14.24
N GLU A 197 8.63 7.18 13.48
CA GLU A 197 7.57 7.72 12.63
C GLU A 197 7.65 7.11 11.22
N VAL A 198 8.85 7.06 10.62
CA VAL A 198 9.05 6.63 9.22
C VAL A 198 9.32 5.12 9.10
N TYR A 199 9.99 4.53 10.09
CA TYR A 199 10.45 3.15 10.11
C TYR A 199 10.08 2.46 11.43
N SER A 200 8.81 2.57 11.84
CA SER A 200 8.32 2.08 13.14
C SER A 200 8.56 0.58 13.37
N GLY A 201 8.56 -0.22 12.29
CA GLY A 201 8.88 -1.65 12.28
C GLY A 201 10.33 -2.00 11.91
N GLY A 202 11.18 -0.98 11.67
CA GLY A 202 12.51 -1.15 11.10
C GLY A 202 12.52 -1.01 9.58
N GLU A 203 13.38 -1.77 8.91
CA GLU A 203 13.48 -1.79 7.45
C GLU A 203 12.18 -2.32 6.83
N PRO A 204 11.49 -1.54 5.99
CA PRO A 204 10.25 -1.99 5.37
C PRO A 204 10.46 -3.19 4.45
N GLU A 205 9.53 -4.14 4.49
CA GLU A 205 9.43 -5.24 3.54
C GLU A 205 8.84 -4.75 2.21
N VAL A 206 9.51 -5.08 1.11
CA VAL A 206 9.13 -4.67 -0.24
C VAL A 206 8.52 -5.84 -0.99
N THR A 207 7.24 -5.70 -1.36
CA THR A 207 6.58 -6.62 -2.27
C THR A 207 5.92 -5.85 -3.41
N ALA A 208 5.73 -6.51 -4.55
CA ALA A 208 5.11 -5.88 -5.70
C ALA A 208 4.10 -6.81 -6.36
N LEU A 209 2.98 -6.25 -6.82
CA LEU A 209 2.11 -6.88 -7.81
C LEU A 209 2.75 -6.69 -9.17
N ILE A 210 3.21 -7.79 -9.77
CA ILE A 210 3.89 -7.78 -11.06
C ILE A 210 3.03 -8.42 -12.14
N GLU A 211 3.23 -8.00 -13.38
CA GLU A 211 2.93 -8.83 -14.55
C GLU A 211 4.19 -9.63 -14.88
N GLY A 212 4.08 -10.95 -14.80
CA GLY A 212 5.19 -11.88 -14.97
C GLY A 212 5.77 -11.92 -16.39
N MET A 213 6.47 -13.01 -16.68
CA MET A 213 7.14 -13.17 -17.96
C MET A 213 6.14 -13.29 -19.12
N PRO A 214 6.49 -12.79 -20.31
CA PRO A 214 5.71 -13.03 -21.52
C PRO A 214 5.57 -14.55 -21.81
N ALA A 215 4.34 -15.00 -22.09
CA ALA A 215 4.03 -16.42 -22.25
C ALA A 215 4.19 -16.87 -23.72
N TYR A 216 4.73 -18.06 -23.96
CA TYR A 216 4.96 -18.57 -25.32
C TYR A 216 3.69 -19.23 -25.86
N TRP A 217 3.32 -18.86 -27.08
CA TRP A 217 2.15 -19.37 -27.78
C TRP A 217 2.55 -20.31 -28.92
N ALA A 218 2.35 -21.61 -28.73
CA ALA A 218 2.80 -22.65 -29.65
C ALA A 218 2.10 -22.63 -31.02
N PHE A 219 0.92 -21.99 -31.13
CA PHE A 219 0.14 -21.98 -32.36
C PHE A 219 0.85 -21.25 -33.50
N ASP A 220 1.52 -20.14 -33.21
CA ASP A 220 2.22 -19.28 -34.19
C ASP A 220 3.65 -18.92 -33.77
N GLY A 221 4.11 -19.43 -32.61
CA GLY A 221 5.43 -19.14 -32.07
C GLY A 221 5.58 -17.74 -31.47
N SER A 222 4.50 -16.98 -31.33
CA SER A 222 4.52 -15.66 -30.73
C SER A 222 4.67 -15.71 -29.21
N THR A 223 5.04 -14.57 -28.63
CA THR A 223 5.09 -14.39 -27.18
C THR A 223 4.03 -13.38 -26.77
N ILE A 224 3.14 -13.80 -25.88
CA ILE A 224 1.99 -13.01 -25.42
C ILE A 224 2.33 -12.36 -24.07
N THR A 225 2.49 -11.05 -24.11
CA THR A 225 2.71 -10.20 -22.94
C THR A 225 1.40 -9.91 -22.21
N GLY A 226 1.42 -9.89 -20.87
CA GLY A 226 0.23 -9.57 -20.05
C GLY A 226 -0.89 -10.62 -20.14
N ALA A 227 -0.59 -11.84 -20.61
CA ALA A 227 -1.56 -12.92 -20.70
C ALA A 227 -2.13 -13.24 -19.30
N ARG A 228 -3.45 -13.50 -19.22
CA ARG A 228 -4.12 -14.05 -18.02
C ARG A 228 -4.92 -15.31 -18.34
N ASN A 229 -4.60 -15.97 -19.45
CA ASN A 229 -5.37 -17.06 -20.04
C ASN A 229 -4.70 -18.41 -19.75
N PRO A 230 -5.37 -19.37 -19.06
CA PRO A 230 -4.74 -20.62 -18.65
C PRO A 230 -4.20 -21.49 -19.81
N PRO A 231 -4.90 -21.65 -20.96
CA PRO A 231 -4.34 -22.31 -22.15
C PRO A 231 -3.04 -21.69 -22.67
N VAL A 232 -2.89 -20.36 -22.62
CA VAL A 232 -1.65 -19.68 -23.04
C VAL A 232 -0.50 -20.01 -22.08
N PHE A 233 -0.77 -20.07 -20.77
CA PHE A 233 0.23 -20.48 -19.78
C PHE A 233 0.60 -21.95 -19.93
N LEU A 234 -0.37 -22.82 -20.16
CA LEU A 234 -0.14 -24.24 -20.43
C LEU A 234 0.71 -24.44 -21.68
N SER A 235 0.44 -23.68 -22.75
CA SER A 235 1.29 -23.63 -23.95
C SER A 235 2.73 -23.26 -23.61
N HIS A 236 2.96 -22.23 -22.80
CA HIS A 236 4.30 -21.85 -22.38
C HIS A 236 4.98 -22.97 -21.58
N ILE A 237 4.30 -23.53 -20.57
CA ILE A 237 4.86 -24.56 -19.70
C ILE A 237 5.23 -25.83 -20.49
N MET A 238 4.45 -26.18 -21.51
CA MET A 238 4.63 -27.41 -22.27
C MET A 238 5.53 -27.27 -23.50
N ALA A 239 5.44 -26.16 -24.23
CA ALA A 239 5.98 -26.04 -25.58
C ALA A 239 7.01 -24.93 -25.77
N ASN A 240 7.36 -24.17 -24.71
CA ASN A 240 8.37 -23.14 -24.83
C ASN A 240 9.70 -23.75 -25.34
N PRO A 241 10.29 -23.26 -26.44
CA PRO A 241 11.54 -23.82 -26.97
C PRO A 241 12.72 -23.82 -25.99
N ALA A 242 12.71 -22.95 -24.98
CA ALA A 242 13.78 -22.83 -24.00
C ALA A 242 13.65 -23.78 -22.80
N SER A 243 12.42 -24.15 -22.41
CA SER A 243 12.16 -24.86 -21.15
C SER A 243 11.09 -25.95 -21.22
N GLY A 244 10.28 -25.96 -22.27
CA GLY A 244 9.16 -26.87 -22.47
C GLY A 244 9.63 -28.28 -22.81
N PRO A 245 8.96 -29.32 -22.30
CA PRO A 245 9.33 -30.71 -22.56
C PRO A 245 8.97 -31.21 -23.96
N VAL A 246 8.07 -30.53 -24.66
CA VAL A 246 7.56 -30.96 -25.97
C VAL A 246 7.65 -29.86 -27.01
N SER A 247 7.57 -30.24 -28.28
CA SER A 247 7.52 -29.27 -29.38
C SER A 247 6.09 -28.84 -29.67
N ALA A 248 5.91 -27.76 -30.44
CA ALA A 248 4.60 -27.34 -30.92
C ALA A 248 3.91 -28.43 -31.78
N ASP A 249 4.68 -29.26 -32.48
CA ASP A 249 4.16 -30.34 -33.35
C ASP A 249 3.52 -31.49 -32.55
N ASP A 250 3.93 -31.65 -31.29
CA ASP A 250 3.39 -32.66 -30.36
C ASP A 250 2.05 -32.23 -29.75
N ILE A 251 1.63 -30.96 -29.95
CA ILE A 251 0.37 -30.41 -29.43
C ILE A 251 -0.65 -30.32 -30.55
N ASP A 252 -1.89 -30.67 -30.24
CA ASP A 252 -3.03 -30.39 -31.12
C ASP A 252 -3.40 -28.89 -31.04
N LEU A 253 -2.69 -28.08 -31.82
CA LEU A 253 -2.81 -26.62 -31.86
C LEU A 253 -4.24 -26.12 -32.10
N PRO A 254 -5.08 -26.74 -32.97
CA PRO A 254 -6.50 -26.44 -33.04
C PRO A 254 -7.25 -26.55 -31.71
N SER A 255 -7.07 -27.65 -30.97
CA SER A 255 -7.73 -27.84 -29.67
C SER A 255 -7.30 -26.79 -28.65
N LEU A 256 -6.00 -26.46 -28.62
CA LEU A 256 -5.42 -25.43 -27.77
C LEU A 256 -6.00 -24.04 -28.08
N SER A 257 -6.17 -23.71 -29.37
CA SER A 257 -6.77 -22.45 -29.82
C SER A 257 -8.25 -22.34 -29.44
N ILE A 258 -9.01 -23.44 -29.58
CA ILE A 258 -10.41 -23.51 -29.12
C ILE A 258 -10.48 -23.29 -27.61
N ALA A 259 -9.64 -23.97 -26.82
CA ALA A 259 -9.60 -23.80 -25.37
C ALA A 259 -9.28 -22.36 -24.96
N ARG A 260 -8.37 -21.68 -25.67
CA ARG A 260 -8.05 -20.25 -25.44
C ARG A 260 -9.30 -19.38 -25.60
N ASN A 261 -10.07 -19.59 -26.67
CA ASN A 261 -11.30 -18.83 -26.93
C ASN A 261 -12.40 -19.15 -25.92
N ASP A 262 -12.56 -20.42 -25.55
CA ASP A 262 -13.52 -20.88 -24.54
C ASP A 262 -13.26 -20.23 -23.17
N CYS A 263 -11.98 -20.03 -22.80
CA CYS A 263 -11.60 -19.33 -21.57
C CYS A 263 -11.90 -17.82 -21.61
N LEU A 264 -11.84 -17.19 -22.79
CA LEU A 264 -12.10 -15.76 -22.98
C LEU A 264 -13.58 -15.43 -23.22
N ALA A 265 -14.44 -16.44 -23.38
CA ALA A 265 -15.86 -16.23 -23.51
C ALA A 265 -16.40 -15.43 -22.31
N ASN A 266 -17.14 -14.35 -22.59
CA ASN A 266 -17.73 -13.53 -21.55
C ASN A 266 -18.89 -14.26 -20.88
N ILE A 267 -18.90 -14.24 -19.55
CA ILE A 267 -19.96 -14.79 -18.71
C ILE A 267 -20.59 -13.68 -17.87
N PRO A 268 -21.89 -13.76 -17.57
CA PRO A 268 -22.56 -12.78 -16.71
C PRO A 268 -22.13 -12.96 -15.25
N THR A 269 -22.00 -11.85 -14.54
CA THR A 269 -21.71 -11.77 -13.09
C THR A 269 -22.74 -10.84 -12.44
N VAL A 270 -22.78 -10.78 -11.11
CA VAL A 270 -23.65 -9.83 -10.37
C VAL A 270 -23.33 -8.37 -10.74
N GLY A 271 -22.08 -8.08 -11.15
CA GLY A 271 -21.59 -6.72 -11.47
C GLY A 271 -21.30 -6.45 -12.95
N GLY A 272 -21.75 -7.31 -13.88
CA GLY A 272 -21.51 -7.13 -15.33
C GLY A 272 -21.14 -8.42 -16.03
N THR A 273 -20.01 -8.42 -16.76
CA THR A 273 -19.48 -9.61 -17.43
C THR A 273 -17.99 -9.74 -17.20
N ARG A 274 -17.49 -10.98 -17.13
CA ARG A 274 -16.05 -11.29 -17.06
C ARG A 274 -15.69 -12.43 -18.01
N PRO A 275 -14.40 -12.60 -18.38
CA PRO A 275 -13.94 -13.82 -19.03
C PRO A 275 -14.19 -15.05 -18.14
N ARG A 276 -14.54 -16.18 -18.77
CA ARG A 276 -14.88 -17.43 -18.08
C ARG A 276 -13.78 -17.91 -17.13
N TYR A 277 -12.55 -18.02 -17.64
CA TYR A 277 -11.40 -18.53 -16.90
C TYR A 277 -10.20 -17.61 -17.05
N LEU A 278 -9.71 -17.09 -15.93
CA LEU A 278 -8.44 -16.38 -15.84
C LEU A 278 -7.52 -17.08 -14.85
N ALA A 279 -6.22 -16.90 -15.02
CA ALA A 279 -5.23 -17.41 -14.08
C ALA A 279 -4.08 -16.42 -13.85
N GLY A 280 -3.35 -16.67 -12.76
CA GLY A 280 -1.96 -16.27 -12.58
C GLY A 280 -1.26 -17.33 -11.74
N LEU A 281 -0.01 -17.63 -12.06
CA LEU A 281 0.72 -18.76 -11.48
C LEU A 281 2.15 -18.36 -11.16
N SER A 282 2.60 -18.79 -9.99
CA SER A 282 4.00 -18.88 -9.66
C SER A 282 4.39 -20.35 -9.52
N TYR A 283 5.53 -20.73 -10.09
CA TYR A 283 6.07 -22.09 -9.95
C TYR A 283 7.59 -22.04 -9.92
N ALA A 284 8.19 -22.95 -9.16
CA ALA A 284 9.64 -23.06 -9.13
C ALA A 284 10.13 -23.74 -10.41
N ALA A 285 11.32 -23.36 -10.90
CA ALA A 285 11.95 -24.03 -12.04
C ALA A 285 12.23 -25.53 -11.77
N SER A 286 12.29 -25.92 -10.50
CA SER A 286 12.44 -27.31 -10.06
C SER A 286 11.12 -28.07 -9.92
N ASP A 287 9.96 -27.40 -10.05
CA ASP A 287 8.66 -28.06 -9.93
C ASP A 287 8.45 -29.07 -11.08
N PRO A 288 7.87 -30.24 -10.80
CA PRO A 288 7.50 -31.18 -11.86
C PRO A 288 6.54 -30.53 -12.86
N ILE A 289 6.90 -30.53 -14.15
CA ILE A 289 6.12 -29.88 -15.22
C ILE A 289 4.69 -30.40 -15.27
N LYS A 290 4.48 -31.69 -15.00
CA LYS A 290 3.16 -32.32 -14.89
C LYS A 290 2.29 -31.60 -13.86
N ASP A 291 2.81 -31.32 -12.67
CA ASP A 291 2.05 -30.71 -11.59
C ASP A 291 1.72 -29.25 -11.93
N THR A 292 2.67 -28.53 -12.52
CA THR A 292 2.47 -27.14 -12.98
C THR A 292 1.44 -27.06 -14.11
N ALA A 293 1.54 -27.92 -15.13
CA ALA A 293 0.56 -28.03 -16.20
C ALA A 293 -0.83 -28.41 -15.67
N GLN A 294 -0.86 -29.29 -14.67
CA GLN A 294 -2.10 -29.73 -14.06
C GLN A 294 -2.81 -28.61 -13.28
N LYS A 295 -2.08 -27.69 -12.62
CA LYS A 295 -2.65 -26.47 -12.00
C LYS A 295 -3.37 -25.61 -13.04
N MET A 296 -2.84 -25.51 -14.27
CA MET A 296 -3.48 -24.78 -15.37
C MET A 296 -4.72 -25.47 -15.90
N LEU A 297 -4.72 -26.80 -16.00
CA LEU A 297 -5.91 -27.56 -16.34
C LEU A 297 -7.01 -27.35 -15.28
N ASP A 298 -6.69 -27.32 -13.99
CA ASP A 298 -7.71 -27.05 -12.97
C ASP A 298 -8.25 -25.63 -13.01
N ALA A 299 -7.38 -24.64 -13.23
CA ALA A 299 -7.79 -23.25 -13.31
C ALA A 299 -8.85 -23.00 -14.40
N MET A 300 -8.95 -23.88 -15.40
CA MET A 300 -9.99 -23.83 -16.45
C MET A 300 -10.97 -25.01 -16.44
N GLY A 301 -10.95 -25.89 -15.43
CA GLY A 301 -11.78 -27.09 -15.40
C GLY A 301 -11.51 -28.05 -16.57
N GLY A 302 -10.32 -27.92 -17.17
CA GLY A 302 -9.94 -28.55 -18.42
C GLY A 302 -9.41 -29.96 -18.27
N ARG A 303 -9.25 -30.61 -19.42
CA ARG A 303 -8.73 -31.97 -19.54
C ARG A 303 -7.73 -32.05 -20.70
N ALA A 304 -6.74 -32.92 -20.56
CA ALA A 304 -5.78 -33.21 -21.61
C ALA A 304 -5.80 -34.71 -21.97
N TRP A 305 -5.47 -35.05 -23.22
CA TRP A 305 -5.33 -36.43 -23.68
C TRP A 305 -4.47 -36.53 -24.93
N VAL A 306 -4.07 -37.75 -25.27
CA VAL A 306 -3.43 -38.04 -26.55
C VAL A 306 -4.51 -38.38 -27.58
N ASN A 307 -4.61 -37.60 -28.64
CA ASN A 307 -5.54 -37.83 -29.74
C ASN A 307 -5.07 -39.03 -30.60
N PRO A 308 -5.90 -39.54 -31.54
CA PRO A 308 -5.52 -40.66 -32.41
C PRO A 308 -4.28 -40.40 -33.28
N GLU A 309 -3.91 -39.14 -33.49
CA GLU A 309 -2.70 -38.73 -34.23
C GLU A 309 -1.44 -38.74 -33.36
N GLY A 310 -1.56 -39.05 -32.07
CA GLY A 310 -0.45 -39.06 -31.11
C GLY A 310 -0.11 -37.69 -30.53
N LYS A 311 -0.95 -36.67 -30.74
CA LYS A 311 -0.75 -35.31 -30.23
C LYS A 311 -1.51 -35.06 -28.94
N LEU A 312 -0.97 -34.17 -28.10
CA LEU A 312 -1.62 -33.71 -26.88
C LEU A 312 -2.75 -32.73 -27.22
N ALA A 313 -3.99 -33.20 -27.08
CA ALA A 313 -5.19 -32.40 -27.18
C ALA A 313 -5.63 -31.89 -25.82
N ILE A 314 -6.16 -30.66 -25.79
CA ILE A 314 -6.57 -29.95 -24.58
C ILE A 314 -7.97 -29.37 -24.80
N GLU A 315 -8.78 -29.42 -23.76
CA GLU A 315 -10.10 -28.80 -23.75
C GLU A 315 -10.31 -28.04 -22.43
N ALA A 316 -10.90 -26.85 -22.51
CA ALA A 316 -11.36 -26.10 -21.34
C ALA A 316 -12.67 -26.71 -20.79
N GLY A 317 -13.02 -26.40 -19.55
CA GLY A 317 -14.26 -26.85 -18.92
C GLY A 317 -15.50 -26.20 -19.53
N VAL A 318 -15.88 -26.62 -20.74
CA VAL A 318 -17.07 -26.20 -21.46
C VAL A 318 -17.81 -27.44 -21.95
N TRP A 319 -19.12 -27.49 -21.71
CA TRP A 319 -19.93 -28.60 -22.17
C TRP A 319 -20.03 -28.61 -23.71
N ARG A 320 -19.76 -29.77 -24.30
CA ARG A 320 -19.98 -30.09 -25.71
C ARG A 320 -20.69 -31.43 -25.77
N ALA A 321 -21.80 -31.49 -26.50
CA ALA A 321 -22.61 -32.69 -26.60
C ALA A 321 -21.84 -33.83 -27.30
N PRO A 322 -22.02 -35.09 -26.86
CA PRO A 322 -21.54 -36.25 -27.60
C PRO A 322 -22.10 -36.31 -29.03
N THR A 323 -21.35 -36.91 -29.95
CA THR A 323 -21.78 -37.19 -31.32
C THR A 323 -22.21 -38.64 -31.52
N ILE A 324 -21.64 -39.56 -30.74
CA ILE A 324 -21.87 -40.99 -30.84
C ILE A 324 -22.86 -41.45 -29.78
N THR A 325 -23.74 -42.39 -30.15
CA THR A 325 -24.72 -42.99 -29.25
C THR A 325 -24.57 -44.51 -29.18
N ILE A 326 -24.21 -45.02 -28.00
CA ILE A 326 -24.29 -46.45 -27.69
C ILE A 326 -25.75 -46.81 -27.49
N VAL A 327 -26.23 -47.72 -28.34
CA VAL A 327 -27.53 -48.39 -28.20
C VAL A 327 -27.32 -49.79 -27.64
N GLU A 328 -28.40 -50.50 -27.32
CA GLU A 328 -28.32 -51.82 -26.68
C GLU A 328 -27.72 -52.93 -27.57
N ARG A 329 -27.96 -52.90 -28.89
CA ARG A 329 -27.53 -53.93 -29.85
C ARG A 329 -26.02 -54.29 -29.84
N PRO A 330 -25.07 -53.33 -29.79
CA PRO A 330 -23.63 -53.63 -29.76
C PRO A 330 -23.09 -54.11 -28.41
N ILE A 331 -23.91 -54.11 -27.35
CA ILE A 331 -23.49 -54.49 -25.99
C ILE A 331 -23.41 -56.02 -25.90
N VAL A 332 -22.27 -56.52 -25.41
CA VAL A 332 -22.04 -57.95 -25.11
C VAL A 332 -22.27 -58.20 -23.63
N GLU A 333 -21.69 -57.34 -22.80
CA GLU A 333 -21.74 -57.42 -21.35
C GLU A 333 -21.79 -56.00 -20.79
N MET A 334 -22.47 -55.82 -19.66
CA MET A 334 -22.57 -54.52 -19.01
C MET A 334 -22.70 -54.69 -17.50
N GLU A 335 -21.81 -54.04 -16.77
CA GLU A 335 -21.94 -53.78 -15.35
C GLU A 335 -22.49 -52.36 -15.16
N TYR A 336 -23.51 -52.21 -14.33
CA TYR A 336 -24.22 -50.96 -14.13
C TYR A 336 -24.47 -50.76 -12.63
N GLY A 337 -24.09 -49.59 -12.10
CA GLY A 337 -24.18 -49.32 -10.67
C GLY A 337 -24.38 -47.85 -10.33
N ALA A 338 -24.59 -47.60 -9.04
CA ALA A 338 -24.61 -46.26 -8.48
C ALA A 338 -23.22 -45.62 -8.62
N GLY A 339 -23.17 -44.32 -8.90
CA GLY A 339 -21.91 -43.69 -9.28
C GLY A 339 -20.87 -43.57 -8.16
N THR A 340 -21.28 -43.21 -6.95
CA THR A 340 -20.39 -43.13 -5.77
C THR A 340 -21.10 -43.72 -4.56
N GLU A 341 -20.38 -44.52 -3.78
CA GLU A 341 -20.88 -45.09 -2.53
C GLU A 341 -21.13 -44.00 -1.48
N ARG A 342 -22.09 -44.24 -0.58
CA ARG A 342 -22.53 -43.26 0.43
C ARG A 342 -21.38 -42.74 1.29
N ILE A 343 -20.47 -43.62 1.71
CA ILE A 343 -19.39 -43.26 2.64
C ILE A 343 -18.28 -42.43 2.00
N ASN A 344 -18.13 -42.52 0.67
CA ASN A 344 -17.05 -41.86 -0.08
C ASN A 344 -17.52 -40.59 -0.79
N ARG A 345 -18.77 -40.16 -0.57
CA ARG A 345 -19.39 -39.06 -1.29
C ARG A 345 -19.03 -37.73 -0.63
N VAL A 346 -18.63 -36.75 -1.45
CA VAL A 346 -18.26 -35.40 -0.99
C VAL A 346 -19.43 -34.48 -1.25
N THR A 347 -20.11 -33.98 -0.22
CA THR A 347 -21.29 -33.12 -0.41
C THR A 347 -20.94 -31.65 -0.56
N THR A 348 -19.82 -31.22 0.02
CA THR A 348 -19.43 -29.81 0.08
C THR A 348 -17.97 -29.67 -0.30
N LEU A 349 -17.67 -28.76 -1.24
CA LEU A 349 -16.30 -28.36 -1.59
C LEU A 349 -16.04 -26.92 -1.17
N VAL A 350 -14.87 -26.70 -0.56
CA VAL A 350 -14.38 -25.37 -0.22
C VAL A 350 -13.10 -25.10 -1.01
N ALA A 351 -13.12 -24.11 -1.88
CA ALA A 351 -11.94 -23.76 -2.67
C ALA A 351 -11.08 -22.70 -1.99
N THR A 352 -9.78 -22.96 -1.89
CA THR A 352 -8.77 -21.94 -1.62
C THR A 352 -8.36 -21.28 -2.94
N TYR A 353 -8.37 -19.95 -3.01
CA TYR A 353 -7.95 -19.20 -4.20
C TYR A 353 -7.18 -17.94 -3.80
N VAL A 354 -6.61 -17.22 -4.78
CA VAL A 354 -5.91 -15.95 -4.54
C VAL A 354 -6.87 -14.79 -4.74
N ALA A 355 -7.14 -13.99 -3.72
CA ALA A 355 -8.09 -12.89 -3.79
C ALA A 355 -7.41 -11.53 -4.06
N PRO A 356 -7.63 -10.91 -5.24
CA PRO A 356 -7.12 -9.57 -5.50
C PRO A 356 -7.66 -8.50 -4.52
N GLN A 357 -8.85 -8.70 -3.95
CA GLN A 357 -9.51 -7.76 -3.03
C GLN A 357 -8.80 -7.66 -1.68
N THR A 358 -8.12 -8.74 -1.24
CA THR A 358 -7.36 -8.79 0.01
C THR A 358 -5.86 -8.76 -0.32
N ASN A 359 -5.46 -7.83 -1.18
CA ASN A 359 -4.06 -7.62 -1.60
C ASN A 359 -3.37 -8.90 -2.11
N TRP A 360 -4.08 -9.71 -2.91
CA TRP A 360 -3.59 -10.94 -3.53
C TRP A 360 -3.19 -12.05 -2.54
N GLN A 361 -3.81 -12.07 -1.37
CA GLN A 361 -3.64 -13.13 -0.37
C GLN A 361 -4.48 -14.37 -0.69
N GLU A 362 -4.05 -15.54 -0.19
CA GLU A 362 -4.87 -16.76 -0.23
C GLU A 362 -6.05 -16.64 0.72
N THR A 363 -7.24 -17.02 0.25
CA THR A 363 -8.46 -17.07 1.05
C THR A 363 -9.38 -18.17 0.54
N ASN A 364 -10.38 -18.52 1.35
CA ASN A 364 -11.41 -19.46 0.95
C ASN A 364 -12.55 -18.73 0.23
N ALA A 365 -13.03 -19.32 -0.86
CA ALA A 365 -14.31 -18.95 -1.44
C ALA A 365 -15.46 -19.55 -0.62
N ASP A 366 -16.67 -19.06 -0.86
CA ASP A 366 -17.88 -19.64 -0.26
C ASP A 366 -17.98 -21.15 -0.58
N PRO A 367 -18.38 -21.98 0.41
CA PRO A 367 -18.59 -23.40 0.19
C PRO A 367 -19.63 -23.66 -0.90
N VAL A 368 -19.32 -24.61 -1.78
CA VAL A 368 -20.26 -25.08 -2.80
C VAL A 368 -20.85 -26.41 -2.37
N ASP A 369 -22.17 -26.42 -2.19
CA ASP A 369 -22.93 -27.59 -1.78
C ASP A 369 -23.58 -28.30 -2.96
N ASP A 370 -23.51 -29.63 -2.95
CA ASP A 370 -24.31 -30.50 -3.81
C ASP A 370 -25.67 -30.75 -3.15
N ALA A 371 -26.60 -29.80 -3.32
CA ALA A 371 -27.94 -29.86 -2.72
C ALA A 371 -28.70 -31.15 -3.08
N ALA A 372 -28.49 -31.70 -4.29
CA ALA A 372 -29.11 -32.95 -4.72
C ALA A 372 -28.54 -34.15 -3.95
N ALA A 373 -27.23 -34.16 -3.70
CA ALA A 373 -26.61 -35.18 -2.88
C ALA A 373 -27.04 -35.07 -1.40
N ILE A 374 -27.07 -33.86 -0.86
CA ILE A 374 -27.48 -33.61 0.54
C ILE A 374 -28.93 -34.05 0.75
N ALA A 375 -29.85 -33.64 -0.13
CA ALA A 375 -31.26 -34.00 -0.02
C ALA A 375 -31.50 -35.52 -0.07
N ARG A 376 -30.64 -36.26 -0.78
CA ARG A 376 -30.81 -37.70 -0.99
C ARG A 376 -30.11 -38.57 0.05
N TRP A 377 -29.01 -38.10 0.63
CA TRP A 377 -28.14 -38.93 1.48
C TRP A 377 -27.74 -38.31 2.81
N GLY A 378 -28.09 -37.03 3.05
CA GLY A 378 -27.65 -36.25 4.20
C GLY A 378 -26.34 -35.49 3.95
N GLU A 379 -25.93 -34.68 4.92
CA GLU A 379 -24.68 -33.93 4.88
C GLU A 379 -23.47 -34.87 5.04
N GLY A 380 -22.50 -34.73 4.16
CA GLY A 380 -21.21 -35.42 4.20
C GLY A 380 -20.09 -34.53 4.71
N GLU A 381 -18.87 -35.05 4.72
CA GLU A 381 -17.69 -34.31 5.19
C GLU A 381 -17.29 -33.23 4.15
N PRO A 382 -17.18 -31.95 4.55
CA PRO A 382 -16.66 -30.90 3.69
C PRO A 382 -15.21 -31.16 3.30
N LYS A 383 -14.85 -30.85 2.06
CA LYS A 383 -13.50 -31.09 1.55
C LYS A 383 -12.89 -29.85 0.91
N GLY A 384 -11.66 -29.55 1.29
CA GLY A 384 -10.87 -28.46 0.70
C GLY A 384 -10.27 -28.82 -0.65
N ILE A 385 -10.23 -27.87 -1.58
CA ILE A 385 -9.47 -27.95 -2.83
C ILE A 385 -8.64 -26.68 -3.05
N ASP A 386 -7.36 -26.84 -3.36
CA ASP A 386 -6.47 -25.71 -3.62
C ASP A 386 -6.51 -25.33 -5.11
N LEU A 387 -7.06 -24.16 -5.41
CA LEU A 387 -7.13 -23.55 -6.75
C LEU A 387 -6.30 -22.26 -6.80
N LEU A 388 -5.03 -22.35 -6.37
CA LEU A 388 -4.14 -21.19 -6.18
C LEU A 388 -3.77 -20.44 -7.47
N ALA A 389 -4.07 -21.01 -8.63
CA ALA A 389 -3.95 -20.32 -9.92
C ALA A 389 -5.15 -19.41 -10.23
N VAL A 390 -6.28 -19.60 -9.54
CA VAL A 390 -7.54 -18.90 -9.75
C VAL A 390 -7.56 -17.61 -8.92
N GLN A 391 -8.05 -16.53 -9.54
CA GLN A 391 -7.98 -15.17 -8.99
C GLN A 391 -9.36 -14.52 -8.79
N HIS A 392 -10.42 -15.33 -8.82
CA HIS A 392 -11.81 -14.86 -8.70
C HIS A 392 -12.66 -15.92 -7.97
N HIS A 393 -13.42 -15.49 -6.95
CA HIS A 393 -14.29 -16.33 -6.13
C HIS A 393 -15.30 -17.10 -6.99
N GLY A 394 -16.07 -16.41 -7.85
CA GLY A 394 -17.03 -17.07 -8.74
C GLY A 394 -16.44 -18.06 -9.75
N GLN A 395 -15.16 -17.90 -10.13
CA GLN A 395 -14.49 -18.91 -10.96
C GLN A 395 -14.18 -20.16 -10.11
N ALA A 396 -13.72 -19.97 -8.88
CA ALA A 396 -13.42 -21.06 -7.95
C ALA A 396 -14.70 -21.85 -7.59
N ALA A 397 -15.82 -21.17 -7.33
CA ALA A 397 -17.12 -21.78 -7.08
C ALA A 397 -17.58 -22.64 -8.26
N HIS A 398 -17.48 -22.10 -9.48
CA HIS A 398 -17.86 -22.84 -10.68
C HIS A 398 -17.01 -24.10 -10.91
N LEU A 399 -15.69 -24.01 -10.66
CA LEU A 399 -14.81 -25.18 -10.76
C LEU A 399 -15.16 -26.23 -9.70
N CYS A 400 -15.55 -25.81 -8.49
CA CYS A 400 -16.05 -26.74 -7.46
C CYS A 400 -17.32 -27.45 -7.91
N LYS A 401 -18.29 -26.74 -8.51
CA LYS A 401 -19.52 -27.34 -9.08
C LYS A 401 -19.19 -28.42 -10.12
N GLN A 402 -18.26 -28.15 -11.03
CA GLN A 402 -17.81 -29.15 -12.02
C GLN A 402 -17.12 -30.35 -11.36
N LYS A 403 -16.30 -30.13 -10.32
CA LYS A 403 -15.62 -31.21 -9.60
C LYS A 403 -16.58 -32.05 -8.77
N LEU A 404 -17.55 -31.45 -8.09
CA LEU A 404 -18.61 -32.16 -7.38
C LEU A 404 -19.39 -33.09 -8.32
N ALA A 405 -19.78 -32.60 -9.50
CA ALA A 405 -20.47 -33.42 -10.50
C ALA A 405 -19.63 -34.64 -10.95
N LEU A 406 -18.31 -34.51 -10.98
CA LEU A 406 -17.39 -35.61 -11.32
C LEU A 406 -17.12 -36.56 -10.13
N MET A 407 -17.14 -36.06 -8.90
CA MET A 407 -16.98 -36.86 -7.68
C MET A 407 -18.26 -37.61 -7.30
N ASN A 408 -19.42 -37.06 -7.66
CA ASN A 408 -20.75 -37.58 -7.33
C ASN A 408 -21.58 -37.90 -8.58
N PRO A 409 -21.09 -38.68 -9.55
CA PRO A 409 -21.90 -39.07 -10.68
C PRO A 409 -23.13 -39.84 -10.21
N ALA A 410 -24.25 -39.65 -10.91
CA ALA A 410 -25.47 -40.38 -10.60
C ALA A 410 -25.29 -41.89 -10.89
N ARG A 411 -24.62 -42.24 -12.00
CA ARG A 411 -24.40 -43.62 -12.44
C ARG A 411 -22.97 -43.83 -12.95
N ARG A 412 -22.47 -45.04 -12.77
CA ARG A 412 -21.26 -45.57 -13.43
C ARG A 412 -21.62 -46.87 -14.13
N MET A 413 -20.97 -47.13 -15.26
CA MET A 413 -21.13 -48.40 -15.96
C MET A 413 -19.86 -48.82 -16.67
N THR A 414 -19.62 -50.12 -16.72
CA THR A 414 -18.57 -50.74 -17.53
C THR A 414 -19.25 -51.56 -18.62
N VAL A 415 -19.07 -51.17 -19.88
CA VAL A 415 -19.75 -51.77 -21.02
C VAL A 415 -18.74 -52.46 -21.93
N LYS A 416 -18.93 -53.75 -22.16
CA LYS A 416 -18.19 -54.51 -23.17
C LYS A 416 -18.97 -54.47 -24.47
N LEU A 417 -18.40 -53.82 -25.48
CA LEU A 417 -18.97 -53.63 -26.81
C LEU A 417 -18.28 -54.56 -27.80
N ARG A 418 -19.01 -54.97 -28.84
CA ARG A 418 -18.39 -55.55 -30.05
C ARG A 418 -17.53 -54.50 -30.78
N ALA A 419 -17.13 -54.78 -32.02
CA ALA A 419 -16.37 -53.84 -32.88
C ALA A 419 -16.97 -52.42 -33.01
N TYR A 420 -18.23 -52.19 -32.65
CA TYR A 420 -18.80 -50.85 -32.51
C TYR A 420 -17.98 -49.94 -31.58
N GLY A 421 -17.40 -50.49 -30.50
CA GLY A 421 -16.60 -49.73 -29.56
C GLY A 421 -15.35 -49.09 -30.16
N LEU A 422 -14.87 -49.57 -31.31
CA LEU A 422 -13.77 -48.92 -32.04
C LEU A 422 -14.11 -47.50 -32.51
N ARG A 423 -15.40 -47.17 -32.68
CA ARG A 423 -15.84 -45.81 -33.01
C ARG A 423 -15.63 -44.82 -31.86
N LEU A 424 -15.44 -45.31 -30.64
CA LEU A 424 -15.25 -44.49 -29.44
C LEU A 424 -13.77 -44.12 -29.23
N ILE A 425 -12.86 -44.63 -30.07
CA ILE A 425 -11.45 -44.25 -30.02
C ILE A 425 -11.32 -42.77 -30.38
N GLY A 426 -10.72 -41.99 -29.50
CA GLY A 426 -10.58 -40.54 -29.65
C GLY A 426 -11.79 -39.73 -29.19
N GLU A 427 -12.92 -40.38 -28.91
CA GLU A 427 -14.09 -39.73 -28.33
C GLU A 427 -13.93 -39.56 -26.82
N ARG A 428 -14.51 -38.49 -26.27
CA ARG A 428 -14.44 -38.16 -24.83
C ARG A 428 -15.75 -38.40 -24.11
N ARG A 429 -16.83 -38.35 -24.87
CA ARG A 429 -18.21 -38.35 -24.38
C ARG A 429 -19.03 -39.21 -25.32
N VAL A 430 -20.04 -39.87 -24.79
CA VAL A 430 -20.94 -40.71 -25.57
C VAL A 430 -22.34 -40.62 -25.00
N PHE A 431 -23.36 -40.69 -25.86
CA PHE A 431 -24.72 -40.89 -25.41
C PHE A 431 -24.98 -42.37 -25.17
N VAL A 432 -25.71 -42.70 -24.13
CA VAL A 432 -26.19 -44.06 -23.88
C VAL A 432 -27.71 -44.08 -23.95
N THR A 433 -28.23 -44.95 -24.81
CA THR A 433 -29.68 -45.18 -24.99
C THR A 433 -30.00 -46.64 -24.73
N ILE A 434 -30.51 -46.90 -23.53
CA ILE A 434 -30.97 -48.21 -23.05
C ILE A 434 -32.31 -47.97 -22.34
N PRO A 435 -33.43 -47.94 -23.07
CA PRO A 435 -34.73 -47.55 -22.52
C PRO A 435 -35.17 -48.39 -21.32
N ARG A 436 -34.83 -49.68 -21.27
CA ARG A 436 -35.15 -50.56 -20.13
C ARG A 436 -34.49 -50.15 -18.81
N LEU A 437 -33.42 -49.35 -18.84
CA LEU A 437 -32.75 -48.77 -17.67
C LEU A 437 -33.12 -47.29 -17.45
N GLY A 438 -34.12 -46.78 -18.19
CA GLY A 438 -34.47 -45.36 -18.18
C GLY A 438 -33.38 -44.46 -18.75
N LEU A 439 -32.50 -44.99 -19.60
CA LEU A 439 -31.47 -44.22 -20.30
C LEU A 439 -31.96 -43.89 -21.71
N ASN A 440 -32.25 -42.62 -21.98
CA ASN A 440 -32.61 -42.11 -23.31
C ASN A 440 -31.69 -40.95 -23.69
N ALA A 441 -30.71 -41.20 -24.56
CA ALA A 441 -29.67 -40.25 -24.93
C ALA A 441 -29.02 -39.55 -23.72
N VAL A 442 -28.76 -40.31 -22.64
CA VAL A 442 -28.11 -39.76 -21.44
C VAL A 442 -26.61 -39.64 -21.72
N PRO A 443 -25.98 -38.50 -21.46
CA PRO A 443 -24.57 -38.31 -21.75
C PRO A 443 -23.68 -38.96 -20.69
N PHE A 444 -22.60 -39.59 -21.14
CA PHE A 444 -21.55 -40.18 -20.31
C PHE A 444 -20.17 -39.69 -20.74
N TRP A 445 -19.29 -39.52 -19.77
CA TRP A 445 -17.85 -39.39 -19.97
C TRP A 445 -17.23 -40.77 -20.17
N ILE A 446 -16.28 -40.87 -21.10
CA ILE A 446 -15.43 -42.06 -21.25
C ILE A 446 -14.26 -41.90 -20.29
N ASP A 447 -14.22 -42.74 -19.26
CA ASP A 447 -13.17 -42.76 -18.23
C ASP A 447 -11.97 -43.59 -18.70
N ALA A 448 -12.25 -44.79 -19.20
CA ALA A 448 -11.26 -45.69 -19.77
C ALA A 448 -11.82 -46.43 -20.99
N LEU A 449 -10.94 -46.77 -21.92
CA LEU A 449 -11.24 -47.57 -23.10
C LEU A 449 -10.11 -48.58 -23.32
N SER A 450 -10.45 -49.85 -23.47
CA SER A 450 -9.50 -50.93 -23.78
C SER A 450 -10.04 -51.85 -24.87
N PHE A 451 -9.13 -52.50 -25.61
CA PHE A 451 -9.48 -53.42 -26.69
C PHE A 451 -8.74 -54.74 -26.52
N ASP A 452 -9.47 -55.86 -26.40
CA ASP A 452 -8.90 -57.19 -26.15
C ASP A 452 -8.55 -57.96 -27.44
N GLY A 453 -8.67 -57.31 -28.61
CA GLY A 453 -8.51 -57.94 -29.93
C GLY A 453 -9.83 -58.37 -30.57
N THR A 454 -10.92 -58.47 -29.80
CA THR A 454 -12.24 -58.87 -30.29
C THR A 454 -13.32 -57.86 -29.89
N ASN A 455 -13.32 -57.44 -28.62
CA ASN A 455 -14.29 -56.55 -28.02
C ASN A 455 -13.59 -55.32 -27.40
N THR A 456 -14.33 -54.24 -27.29
CA THR A 456 -13.89 -53.01 -26.63
C THR A 456 -14.59 -52.89 -25.28
N THR A 457 -13.83 -52.77 -24.19
CA THR A 457 -14.38 -52.48 -22.87
C THR A 457 -14.27 -50.99 -22.60
N VAL A 458 -15.37 -50.37 -22.20
CA VAL A 458 -15.46 -48.93 -21.95
C VAL A 458 -16.02 -48.67 -20.57
N GLU A 459 -15.31 -47.89 -19.78
CA GLU A 459 -15.76 -47.40 -18.48
C GLU A 459 -16.40 -46.02 -18.66
N LEU A 460 -17.62 -45.86 -18.16
CA LEU A 460 -18.45 -44.69 -18.38
C LEU A 460 -18.91 -44.10 -17.05
N ILE A 461 -18.82 -42.77 -16.96
CA ILE A 461 -19.30 -41.99 -15.82
C ILE A 461 -20.39 -41.04 -16.32
N GLU A 462 -21.57 -41.02 -15.68
CA GLU A 462 -22.65 -40.14 -16.11
C GLU A 462 -22.21 -38.68 -16.06
N ALA A 463 -22.39 -37.97 -17.17
CA ALA A 463 -22.06 -36.57 -17.27
C ALA A 463 -23.25 -35.73 -16.81
N HIS A 464 -22.99 -34.63 -16.10
CA HIS A 464 -24.01 -33.64 -15.73
C HIS A 464 -23.78 -32.35 -16.54
N PRO A 465 -24.40 -32.16 -17.71
CA PRO A 465 -24.17 -30.99 -18.55
C PRO A 465 -24.34 -29.65 -17.82
N GLY A 466 -25.34 -29.56 -16.94
CA GLY A 466 -25.62 -28.35 -16.16
C GLY A 466 -24.56 -28.00 -15.11
N SER A 467 -23.55 -28.86 -14.89
CA SER A 467 -22.41 -28.50 -14.02
C SER A 467 -21.50 -27.44 -14.66
N PHE A 468 -21.59 -27.26 -15.99
CA PHE A 468 -20.82 -26.27 -16.74
C PHE A 468 -21.56 -24.93 -16.94
N ASP A 469 -22.79 -24.84 -16.44
CA ASP A 469 -23.54 -23.58 -16.44
C ASP A 469 -23.06 -22.68 -15.30
N MET A 470 -22.86 -21.41 -15.65
CA MET A 470 -22.44 -20.33 -14.75
C MET A 470 -23.58 -19.33 -14.62
N THR A 471 -24.09 -19.16 -13.41
CA THR A 471 -25.11 -18.15 -13.11
C THR A 471 -24.59 -17.14 -12.09
N PRO A 472 -24.99 -15.86 -12.16
CA PRO A 472 -24.55 -14.85 -11.20
C PRO A 472 -24.85 -15.20 -9.73
N ALA A 473 -25.96 -15.88 -9.47
CA ALA A 473 -26.35 -16.27 -8.11
C ALA A 473 -25.45 -17.37 -7.50
N GLU A 474 -24.71 -18.10 -8.32
CA GLU A 474 -23.82 -19.18 -7.88
C GLU A 474 -22.37 -18.71 -7.67
N GLU A 475 -22.05 -17.43 -7.90
CA GLU A 475 -20.67 -16.94 -7.76
C GLU A 475 -20.21 -16.83 -6.30
N GLY A 476 -21.14 -16.72 -5.36
CA GLY A 476 -20.83 -16.40 -3.95
C GLY A 476 -20.41 -14.95 -3.77
N GLU A 477 -19.99 -14.61 -2.55
CA GLU A 477 -19.52 -13.28 -2.19
C GLU A 477 -17.98 -13.21 -2.17
N PRO A 478 -17.38 -12.07 -2.55
CA PRO A 478 -15.95 -11.85 -2.34
C PRO A 478 -15.64 -11.67 -0.84
N PRO A 479 -14.39 -11.95 -0.43
CA PRO A 479 -13.95 -11.68 0.94
C PRO A 479 -14.08 -10.19 1.27
N SER A 480 -14.40 -9.89 2.53
CA SER A 480 -14.44 -8.52 3.02
C SER A 480 -13.05 -7.88 2.93
N ILE A 481 -13.00 -6.67 2.39
CA ILE A 481 -11.78 -5.86 2.36
C ILE A 481 -11.46 -5.48 3.81
N PRO A 482 -10.23 -5.73 4.32
CA PRO A 482 -9.82 -5.25 5.62
C PRO A 482 -10.01 -3.73 5.70
N VAL A 483 -10.71 -3.26 6.73
CA VAL A 483 -10.83 -1.82 6.99
C VAL A 483 -9.66 -1.44 7.88
N GLU A 484 -8.89 -0.46 7.46
CA GLU A 484 -7.85 0.12 8.29
C GLU A 484 -8.48 0.77 9.52
N ILE A 485 -7.97 0.41 10.70
CA ILE A 485 -8.40 1.04 11.94
C ILE A 485 -7.63 2.35 12.05
N ASP A 486 -8.33 3.48 11.85
CA ASP A 486 -7.78 4.80 12.13
C ASP A 486 -7.32 4.84 13.60
N ARG A 487 -6.00 4.93 13.80
CA ARG A 487 -5.41 5.01 15.14
C ARG A 487 -5.55 6.40 15.76
N GLY A 488 -6.14 7.35 15.04
CA GLY A 488 -6.27 8.74 15.45
C GLY A 488 -4.92 9.46 15.44
N THR A 489 -4.90 10.69 14.97
CA THR A 489 -3.78 11.60 15.23
C THR A 489 -4.05 12.32 16.54
N ASP A 490 -3.19 12.08 17.54
CA ASP A 490 -3.27 12.81 18.80
C ASP A 490 -2.94 14.29 18.55
N ALA A 491 -3.96 15.16 18.63
CA ALA A 491 -3.76 16.60 18.52
C ALA A 491 -2.91 17.12 19.69
N MET A 492 -1.66 17.50 19.41
CA MET A 492 -0.77 18.13 20.37
C MET A 492 -0.97 19.65 20.36
N SER A 493 -0.97 20.28 21.53
CA SER A 493 -1.01 21.73 21.67
C SER A 493 -0.29 22.20 22.94
N ALA A 494 0.24 23.42 22.91
CA ALA A 494 0.83 24.11 24.05
C ALA A 494 0.05 25.42 24.28
N ALA A 495 -0.97 25.36 25.13
CA ALA A 495 -1.89 26.46 25.36
C ALA A 495 -1.32 27.45 26.38
N ILE A 496 -1.37 28.74 26.05
CA ILE A 496 -0.98 29.83 26.96
C ILE A 496 -2.13 30.07 27.94
N THR A 497 -1.85 29.95 29.24
CA THR A 497 -2.81 30.23 30.32
C THR A 497 -2.57 31.58 30.98
N SER A 498 -1.33 32.07 31.00
CA SER A 498 -1.00 33.40 31.49
C SER A 498 0.14 34.02 30.71
N LEU A 499 0.10 35.35 30.60
CA LEU A 499 1.13 36.16 30.00
C LEU A 499 1.24 37.46 30.80
N ASP A 500 2.41 37.69 31.39
CA ASP A 500 2.65 38.79 32.31
C ASP A 500 3.90 39.57 31.89
N VAL A 501 3.81 40.91 31.86
CA VAL A 501 4.99 41.80 31.77
C VAL A 501 5.49 42.06 33.19
N VAL A 502 6.64 41.50 33.54
CA VAL A 502 7.21 41.59 34.89
C VAL A 502 8.20 42.75 34.95
N THR A 503 7.94 43.67 35.89
CA THR A 503 8.72 44.92 36.06
C THR A 503 9.32 45.08 37.46
N ASN A 504 8.94 44.23 38.41
CA ASN A 504 9.34 44.34 39.83
C ASN A 504 10.59 43.51 40.18
N ASP A 505 11.25 42.91 39.19
CA ASP A 505 12.30 41.90 39.35
C ASP A 505 13.50 42.19 38.43
N GLY A 506 13.95 43.45 38.44
CA GLY A 506 15.03 43.95 37.57
C GLY A 506 14.51 44.58 36.27
N ASP A 507 15.30 44.48 35.19
CA ASP A 507 14.90 44.96 33.86
C ASP A 507 13.63 44.23 33.38
N PRO A 508 12.72 44.92 32.64
CA PRO A 508 11.42 44.35 32.31
C PRO A 508 11.54 43.14 31.37
N TYR A 509 10.75 42.11 31.62
CA TYR A 509 10.69 40.91 30.77
C TYR A 509 9.26 40.38 30.66
N ILE A 510 8.98 39.59 29.62
CA ILE A 510 7.70 38.91 29.45
C ILE A 510 7.83 37.49 30.00
N ARG A 511 6.90 37.08 30.87
CA ARG A 511 6.72 35.70 31.31
C ARG A 511 5.46 35.13 30.65
N VAL A 512 5.60 33.96 30.04
CA VAL A 512 4.49 33.19 29.47
C VAL A 512 4.40 31.84 30.20
N ALA A 513 3.22 31.50 30.67
CA ALA A 513 2.96 30.19 31.27
C ALA A 513 1.74 29.53 30.65
N GLY A 514 1.72 28.21 30.71
CA GLY A 514 0.73 27.43 30.00
C GLY A 514 0.72 25.96 30.38
N ASN A 515 -0.19 25.24 29.74
CA ASN A 515 -0.35 23.80 29.92
C ASN A 515 0.00 23.08 28.62
N TYR A 516 0.62 21.91 28.77
CA TYR A 516 0.84 20.96 27.70
C TYR A 516 0.74 19.54 28.25
N THR A 517 0.33 18.59 27.42
CA THR A 517 0.30 17.18 27.79
C THR A 517 1.70 16.60 27.66
N SER A 518 2.37 16.36 28.79
CA SER A 518 3.72 15.80 28.81
C SER A 518 3.72 14.35 28.32
N ARG A 519 4.67 14.04 27.43
CA ARG A 519 4.95 12.69 26.92
C ARG A 519 6.46 12.47 26.91
N PRO A 520 6.94 11.22 27.07
CA PRO A 520 8.36 10.92 26.94
C PRO A 520 8.90 11.45 25.61
N GLY A 521 10.00 12.21 25.66
CA GLY A 521 10.63 12.80 24.47
C GLY A 521 10.06 14.13 24.00
N LEU A 522 8.97 14.64 24.57
CA LEU A 522 8.35 15.92 24.17
C LEU A 522 8.38 16.96 25.30
N MET A 523 8.65 18.22 24.94
CA MET A 523 8.59 19.37 25.83
C MET A 523 7.83 20.54 25.21
N ALA A 524 7.28 21.42 26.04
CA ALA A 524 6.87 22.73 25.59
C ALA A 524 8.11 23.59 25.26
N ALA A 525 7.95 24.48 24.30
CA ALA A 525 8.92 25.49 23.87
C ALA A 525 8.20 26.84 23.70
N ALA A 526 8.94 27.91 23.90
CA ALA A 526 8.44 29.27 23.68
C ALA A 526 9.50 30.15 23.02
N GLN A 527 9.05 31.03 22.14
CA GLN A 527 9.90 31.96 21.40
C GLN A 527 9.29 33.35 21.38
N PHE A 528 10.14 34.36 21.21
CA PHE A 528 9.73 35.76 21.12
C PHE A 528 10.46 36.50 19.98
N LYS A 529 9.87 37.59 19.52
CA LYS A 529 10.50 38.54 18.59
C LYS A 529 9.92 39.94 18.79
N ARG A 530 10.55 40.98 18.25
CA ARG A 530 9.93 42.32 18.21
C ARG A 530 8.82 42.36 17.15
N SER A 531 7.71 43.01 17.46
CA SER A 531 6.54 43.05 16.57
C SER A 531 6.80 43.81 15.27
N ASP A 532 7.75 44.76 15.28
CA ASP A 532 8.19 45.55 14.13
C ASP A 532 9.27 44.87 13.27
N GLU A 533 9.78 43.70 13.70
CA GLU A 533 10.83 42.96 13.01
C GLU A 533 10.28 41.70 12.31
N SER A 534 10.70 41.51 11.05
CA SER A 534 10.46 40.29 10.27
C SER A 534 11.58 39.24 10.43
N GLY A 535 12.44 39.42 11.44
CA GLY A 535 13.61 38.57 11.72
C GLY A 535 13.29 37.20 12.34
N PRO A 536 14.32 36.38 12.60
CA PRO A 536 14.16 35.07 13.22
C PRO A 536 13.60 35.18 14.64
N TRP A 537 12.81 34.18 15.03
CA TRP A 537 12.31 34.05 16.40
C TRP A 537 13.43 33.63 17.34
N THR A 538 13.46 34.20 18.54
CA THR A 538 14.47 33.90 19.58
C THR A 538 13.86 33.04 20.67
N ASP A 539 14.60 32.03 21.15
CA ASP A 539 14.15 31.14 22.21
C ASP A 539 14.02 31.85 23.57
N MET A 540 12.95 31.55 24.30
CA MET A 540 12.74 32.03 25.66
C MET A 540 13.41 31.10 26.68
N ILE A 541 13.76 31.65 27.84
CA ILE A 541 14.42 30.93 28.93
C ILE A 541 13.37 30.18 29.73
N ARG A 542 13.52 28.85 29.84
CA ARG A 542 12.61 28.02 30.63
C ARG A 542 12.78 28.24 32.13
N GLU A 543 11.67 28.38 32.84
CA GLU A 543 11.62 28.45 34.30
C GLU A 543 11.05 27.15 34.88
N LYS A 544 11.54 26.77 36.07
CA LYS A 544 11.08 25.56 36.76
C LYS A 544 9.73 25.83 37.44
N VAL A 545 8.71 25.09 37.06
CA VAL A 545 7.36 25.11 37.66
C VAL A 545 6.93 23.71 38.09
N ALA A 546 5.99 23.63 39.04
CA ALA A 546 5.48 22.36 39.57
C ALA A 546 4.56 21.61 38.58
N ALA A 547 3.84 22.35 37.71
CA ALA A 547 2.99 21.83 36.67
C ALA A 547 2.96 22.79 35.47
N GLY A 548 2.76 22.25 34.26
CA GLY A 548 2.73 23.02 33.02
C GLY A 548 4.12 23.48 32.57
N TYR A 549 4.18 24.64 31.92
CA TYR A 549 5.42 25.30 31.52
C TYR A 549 5.40 26.78 31.92
N SER A 550 6.59 27.34 32.17
CA SER A 550 6.82 28.79 32.27
C SER A 550 8.08 29.12 31.51
N PHE A 551 8.04 30.19 30.72
CA PHE A 551 9.18 30.74 30.02
C PHE A 551 9.24 32.24 30.24
N ARG A 552 10.45 32.79 30.29
CA ARG A 552 10.68 34.24 30.32
C ARG A 552 11.58 34.69 29.20
N THR A 553 11.38 35.91 28.71
CA THR A 553 12.37 36.57 27.84
C THR A 553 13.59 37.01 28.65
N PRO A 554 14.73 37.29 28.00
CA PRO A 554 15.75 38.18 28.55
C PRO A 554 15.18 39.60 28.81
N ALA A 555 16.00 40.47 29.38
CA ALA A 555 15.68 41.89 29.56
C ALA A 555 15.26 42.53 28.22
N LEU A 556 14.08 43.15 28.21
CA LEU A 556 13.48 43.78 27.05
C LEU A 556 13.61 45.30 27.13
N ARG A 557 13.47 45.97 25.98
CA ARG A 557 13.52 47.42 25.92
C ARG A 557 12.20 48.01 26.40
N ASP A 558 12.30 49.09 27.17
CA ASP A 558 11.15 49.90 27.53
C ASP A 558 10.49 50.49 26.27
N ARG A 559 9.15 50.45 26.22
CA ARG A 559 8.29 50.94 25.14
C ARG A 559 8.50 50.26 23.78
N ALA A 560 8.83 48.98 23.78
CA ALA A 560 8.84 48.17 22.58
C ALA A 560 7.72 47.13 22.61
N GLU A 561 7.19 46.80 21.45
CA GLU A 561 6.19 45.74 21.26
C GLU A 561 6.88 44.42 20.88
N TYR A 562 6.40 43.33 21.45
CA TYR A 562 6.91 41.99 21.20
C TYR A 562 5.78 41.01 20.89
N ASP A 563 6.11 40.02 20.06
CA ASP A 563 5.26 38.85 19.81
C ASP A 563 5.87 37.64 20.52
N VAL A 564 5.02 36.77 21.08
CA VAL A 564 5.41 35.54 21.75
C VAL A 564 4.62 34.37 21.16
N ARG A 565 5.27 33.22 20.98
CA ARG A 565 4.62 31.98 20.56
C ARG A 565 5.04 30.78 21.38
N THR A 566 4.12 29.83 21.60
CA THR A 566 4.38 28.56 22.29
C THR A 566 3.98 27.36 21.43
N PHE A 567 4.71 26.25 21.57
CA PHE A 567 4.50 25.01 20.81
C PHE A 567 5.12 23.81 21.53
N VAL A 568 4.80 22.60 21.09
CA VAL A 568 5.42 21.34 21.54
C VAL A 568 6.59 21.00 20.60
N ALA A 569 7.74 20.63 21.17
CA ALA A 569 8.96 20.24 20.45
C ALA A 569 9.58 18.98 21.07
N PHE A 570 10.52 18.35 20.36
CA PHE A 570 11.31 17.23 20.90
C PHE A 570 12.28 17.69 21.99
N THR A 571 12.66 16.76 22.88
CA THR A 571 13.69 17.00 23.88
C THR A 571 15.12 16.99 23.31
N GLY A 572 15.30 16.53 22.07
CA GLY A 572 16.54 16.61 21.31
C GLY A 572 16.63 17.89 20.47
N PHE A 573 17.84 18.37 20.23
CA PHE A 573 18.10 19.49 19.34
C PHE A 573 18.17 19.00 17.89
N GLY A 574 17.58 19.73 16.94
CA GLY A 574 17.72 19.44 15.52
C GLY A 574 19.18 19.54 15.04
N ARG A 575 19.45 19.14 13.79
CA ARG A 575 20.80 19.13 13.18
C ARG A 575 21.51 20.49 13.24
N ASP A 576 20.74 21.57 13.32
CA ASP A 576 21.21 22.96 13.38
C ASP A 576 21.03 23.63 14.76
N GLY A 577 20.61 22.88 15.79
CA GLY A 577 20.37 23.41 17.14
C GLY A 577 18.98 24.01 17.36
N ASP A 578 18.17 24.15 16.30
CA ASP A 578 16.84 24.75 16.35
C ASP A 578 15.74 23.81 16.88
N LEU A 579 14.75 24.41 17.55
CA LEU A 579 13.54 23.73 18.03
C LEU A 579 12.55 23.49 16.87
N VAL A 580 12.26 22.23 16.57
CA VAL A 580 11.27 21.84 15.56
C VAL A 580 9.89 21.68 16.21
N ALA A 581 8.91 22.42 15.70
CA ALA A 581 7.54 22.36 16.21
C ALA A 581 6.82 21.07 15.76
N LYS A 582 6.20 20.38 16.71
CA LYS A 582 5.33 19.19 16.52
C LYS A 582 3.86 19.49 16.85
N SER A 583 3.55 20.74 17.18
CA SER A 583 2.18 21.25 17.33
C SER A 583 2.02 22.56 16.56
N PRO A 584 0.78 22.99 16.27
CA PRO A 584 0.51 24.37 15.88
C PRO A 584 1.06 25.37 16.89
N TYR A 585 1.44 26.56 16.41
CA TYR A 585 1.88 27.66 17.26
C TYR A 585 0.69 28.36 17.91
N THR A 586 0.76 28.58 19.22
CA THR A 586 -0.13 29.50 19.93
C THR A 586 0.60 30.83 20.06
N THR A 587 0.16 31.86 19.34
CA THR A 587 0.85 33.16 19.23
C THR A 587 0.04 34.28 19.85
N VAL A 588 0.71 35.15 20.62
CA VAL A 588 0.19 36.43 21.11
C VAL A 588 1.07 37.53 20.53
N THR A 589 0.46 38.53 19.89
CA THR A 589 1.18 39.61 19.20
C THR A 589 0.91 40.97 19.83
N GLY A 590 1.84 41.93 19.68
CA GLY A 590 1.66 43.32 20.08
C GLY A 590 1.69 43.55 21.60
N ILE A 591 2.56 42.83 22.31
CA ILE A 591 2.72 42.96 23.76
C ILE A 591 3.61 44.17 24.04
N GLU A 592 3.03 45.27 24.51
CA GLU A 592 3.78 46.47 24.90
C GLU A 592 4.50 46.25 26.25
N VAL A 593 5.82 46.41 26.24
CA VAL A 593 6.64 46.33 27.46
C VAL A 593 6.87 47.72 28.03
N VAL A 594 6.28 48.01 29.18
CA VAL A 594 6.46 49.27 29.91
C VAL A 594 7.19 49.00 31.22
N ALA A 595 8.43 49.50 31.37
CA ALA A 595 9.31 49.22 32.50
C ALA A 595 8.75 49.74 33.84
N ASN A 596 8.10 50.90 33.83
CA ASN A 596 7.36 51.42 34.98
C ASN A 596 5.96 51.87 34.56
N GLY A 597 4.96 51.03 34.86
CA GLY A 597 3.54 51.33 34.61
C GLY A 597 2.92 52.31 35.62
N THR A 598 3.63 52.67 36.69
CA THR A 598 3.08 53.51 37.76
C THR A 598 3.31 54.99 37.42
N ALA A 599 2.22 55.72 37.20
CA ALA A 599 2.28 57.17 37.02
C ALA A 599 2.85 57.87 38.28
N PRO A 600 3.56 58.99 38.13
CA PRO A 600 3.84 59.86 39.27
C PRO A 600 2.55 60.49 39.81
N GLY A 601 2.58 60.98 41.04
CA GLY A 601 1.51 61.82 41.57
C GLY A 601 1.34 63.10 40.75
N ALA A 602 0.12 63.63 40.76
CA ALA A 602 -0.21 64.86 40.05
C ALA A 602 0.52 66.07 40.70
N PRO A 603 1.07 67.00 39.92
CA PRO A 603 1.79 68.16 40.44
C PRO A 603 0.85 69.11 41.20
N VAL A 604 1.27 69.65 42.34
CA VAL A 604 0.46 70.57 43.14
C VAL A 604 0.77 72.00 42.77
N VAL A 605 -0.20 72.75 42.23
CA VAL A 605 -0.05 74.17 41.90
C VAL A 605 -0.18 75.00 43.18
N PHE A 606 0.84 75.81 43.49
CA PHE A 606 0.79 76.76 44.62
C PHE A 606 0.25 78.11 44.20
N SER A 607 0.71 78.62 43.07
CA SER A 607 0.23 79.88 42.52
C SER A 607 0.38 79.91 41.01
N ALA A 608 -0.60 80.52 40.34
CA ALA A 608 -0.52 80.84 38.92
C ALA A 608 -0.98 82.29 38.73
N SER A 609 -0.22 83.07 37.97
CA SER A 609 -0.53 84.47 37.71
C SER A 609 -0.21 84.85 36.26
N GLY A 610 -1.06 85.69 35.68
CA GLY A 610 -0.92 86.19 34.32
C GLY A 610 -2.25 86.72 33.79
N SER A 611 -2.21 87.40 32.65
CA SER A 611 -3.38 87.87 31.90
C SER A 611 -3.18 87.60 30.41
N ALA A 612 -4.27 87.58 29.63
CA ALA A 612 -4.18 87.45 28.17
C ALA A 612 -3.24 88.52 27.59
N GLY A 613 -2.35 88.11 26.68
CA GLY A 613 -1.30 88.96 26.12
C GLY A 613 -0.07 89.19 27.01
N GLY A 614 -0.03 88.64 28.23
CA GLY A 614 1.08 88.77 29.19
C GLY A 614 1.87 87.47 29.42
N LEU A 615 2.75 87.48 30.41
CA LEU A 615 3.54 86.32 30.84
C LEU A 615 2.78 85.54 31.92
N LEU A 616 2.53 84.25 31.69
CA LEU A 616 2.13 83.29 32.71
C LEU A 616 3.34 82.95 33.56
N THR A 617 3.20 83.03 34.88
CA THR A 617 4.13 82.43 35.85
C THR A 617 3.37 81.42 36.69
N VAL A 618 3.86 80.18 36.71
CA VAL A 618 3.28 79.07 37.50
C VAL A 618 4.33 78.59 38.47
N ILE A 619 3.96 78.53 39.74
CA ILE A 619 4.75 77.94 40.81
C ILE A 619 4.02 76.69 41.28
N PHE A 620 4.71 75.56 41.21
CA PHE A 620 4.14 74.26 41.56
C PHE A 620 5.18 73.37 42.25
N LYS A 621 4.70 72.30 42.87
CA LYS A 621 5.52 71.23 43.43
C LYS A 621 5.29 69.94 42.65
N PRO A 622 6.31 69.38 41.98
CA PRO A 622 6.22 68.03 41.44
C PRO A 622 6.16 66.99 42.57
N ASP A 623 5.55 65.85 42.30
CA ASP A 623 5.59 64.70 43.21
C ASP A 623 7.00 64.08 43.18
N LEU A 624 7.89 64.47 44.08
CA LEU A 624 9.29 63.99 44.11
C LEU A 624 9.44 62.50 44.53
N GLY A 625 8.38 61.70 44.43
CA GLY A 625 8.41 60.26 44.65
C GLY A 625 9.24 59.51 43.61
N ALA A 626 9.43 58.20 43.84
CA ALA A 626 10.28 57.34 43.01
C ALA A 626 9.86 57.24 41.53
N ASN A 627 8.64 57.65 41.19
CA ASN A 627 8.09 57.59 39.83
C ASN A 627 8.20 58.93 39.06
N TYR A 628 8.79 59.98 39.64
CA TYR A 628 8.90 61.26 38.95
C TYR A 628 10.13 61.36 38.06
N HIS A 629 9.91 61.82 36.83
CA HIS A 629 11.00 62.10 35.89
C HIS A 629 10.99 63.57 35.42
N ARG A 630 9.84 64.08 34.99
CA ARG A 630 9.70 65.47 34.51
C ARG A 630 8.26 65.97 34.54
N THR A 631 8.08 67.29 34.54
CA THR A 631 6.77 67.95 34.38
C THR A 631 6.72 68.78 33.10
N GLY A 632 5.63 68.64 32.34
CA GLY A 632 5.34 69.46 31.17
C GLY A 632 4.23 70.48 31.42
N LEU A 633 4.34 71.65 30.79
CA LEU A 633 3.28 72.67 30.73
C LEU A 633 2.57 72.61 29.38
N TYR A 634 1.26 72.38 29.43
CA TYR A 634 0.38 72.20 28.28
C TYR A 634 -0.58 73.37 28.14
N ARG A 635 -0.94 73.72 26.90
CA ARG A 635 -1.82 74.85 26.57
C ARG A 635 -2.88 74.46 25.56
N ALA A 636 -4.11 74.90 25.76
CA ALA A 636 -5.19 74.88 24.79
C ALA A 636 -5.83 76.27 24.65
N ALA A 637 -6.77 76.43 23.72
CA ALA A 637 -7.61 77.63 23.64
C ALA A 637 -8.38 77.84 24.96
N ALA A 638 -8.72 79.09 25.27
CA ALA A 638 -9.50 79.41 26.47
C ALA A 638 -10.82 78.59 26.50
N GLY A 639 -11.15 78.00 27.64
CA GLY A 639 -12.33 77.15 27.82
C GLY A 639 -12.25 75.73 27.23
N ALA A 640 -11.22 75.41 26.43
CA ALA A 640 -11.08 74.07 25.84
C ALA A 640 -10.78 72.98 26.91
N PRO A 641 -11.09 71.70 26.64
CA PRO A 641 -10.68 70.58 27.49
C PRO A 641 -9.18 70.24 27.31
N PHE A 642 -8.63 69.44 28.23
CA PHE A 642 -7.21 69.02 28.18
C PHE A 642 -6.88 68.19 26.93
N SER A 643 -7.83 67.45 26.36
CA SER A 643 -7.62 66.68 25.12
C SER A 643 -7.23 67.53 23.91
N ALA A 644 -7.47 68.84 23.94
CA ALA A 644 -7.06 69.80 22.91
C ALA A 644 -5.75 70.54 23.27
N ALA A 645 -5.09 70.17 24.38
CA ALA A 645 -3.89 70.84 24.86
C ALA A 645 -2.63 70.33 24.17
N VAL A 646 -1.75 71.26 23.79
CA VAL A 646 -0.45 71.01 23.16
C VAL A 646 0.65 71.43 24.14
N PRO A 647 1.75 70.67 24.29
CA PRO A 647 2.85 71.07 25.16
C PRO A 647 3.50 72.37 24.68
N VAL A 648 3.69 73.33 25.60
CA VAL A 648 4.36 74.62 25.33
C VAL A 648 5.76 74.67 25.94
N LEU A 649 5.92 74.05 27.11
CA LEU A 649 7.22 73.72 27.68
C LEU A 649 7.19 72.23 28.02
N PRO A 650 7.69 71.38 27.11
CA PRO A 650 7.44 69.95 27.19
C PRO A 650 8.18 69.30 28.37
N TRP A 651 9.32 69.85 28.83
CA TRP A 651 10.17 69.20 29.81
C TRP A 651 10.74 70.17 30.85
N SER A 652 10.38 69.99 32.12
CA SER A 652 11.11 70.52 33.28
C SER A 652 11.54 69.35 34.16
N TYR A 653 12.85 69.21 34.38
CA TYR A 653 13.47 68.15 35.18
C TYR A 653 13.79 68.61 36.61
N ASP A 654 13.24 69.75 37.03
CA ASP A 654 13.53 70.34 38.33
C ASP A 654 12.97 69.46 39.45
N THR A 655 13.83 69.15 40.42
CA THR A 655 13.55 68.34 41.60
C THR A 655 13.41 69.18 42.87
N SER A 656 13.37 70.51 42.72
CA SER A 656 13.11 71.43 43.82
C SER A 656 11.70 71.26 44.37
N SER A 657 11.50 71.53 45.67
CA SER A 657 10.18 71.51 46.30
C SER A 657 9.24 72.60 45.79
N GLU A 658 9.78 73.56 45.03
CA GLU A 658 9.08 74.65 44.39
C GLU A 658 9.74 74.91 43.03
N VAL A 659 8.99 74.72 41.95
CA VAL A 659 9.44 74.85 40.57
C VAL A 659 8.65 75.96 39.91
N THR A 660 9.34 76.88 39.24
CA THR A 660 8.71 77.99 38.50
C THR A 660 8.79 77.73 36.99
N MET A 661 7.65 77.73 36.31
CA MET A 661 7.56 77.68 34.86
C MET A 661 6.88 78.93 34.32
N THR A 662 7.43 79.51 33.25
CA THR A 662 6.91 80.73 32.63
C THR A 662 6.60 80.53 31.15
N SER A 663 5.47 81.05 30.67
CA SER A 663 5.06 80.96 29.26
C SER A 663 4.23 82.17 28.82
N ASN A 664 4.32 82.59 27.57
CA ASN A 664 3.48 83.69 27.08
C ASN A 664 2.03 83.24 26.88
N ILE A 665 1.08 84.03 27.42
CA ILE A 665 -0.36 83.86 27.20
C ILE A 665 -0.74 84.59 25.91
N PRO A 666 -1.27 83.90 24.88
CA PRO A 666 -1.76 84.55 23.67
C PRO A 666 -2.79 85.65 23.97
N ALA A 667 -2.85 86.70 23.16
CA ALA A 667 -3.85 87.76 23.30
C ALA A 667 -5.30 87.26 23.17
N ALA A 668 -5.50 86.15 22.44
CA ALA A 668 -6.80 85.47 22.32
C ALA A 668 -7.20 84.65 23.57
N GLY A 669 -6.37 84.65 24.61
CA GLY A 669 -6.55 83.84 25.81
C GLY A 669 -6.13 82.38 25.62
N ALA A 670 -5.88 81.69 26.74
CA ALA A 670 -5.51 80.27 26.74
C ALA A 670 -5.80 79.60 28.10
N ARG A 671 -5.90 78.27 28.07
CA ARG A 671 -6.04 77.43 29.26
C ARG A 671 -4.79 76.57 29.40
N TYR A 672 -4.27 76.45 30.63
CA TYR A 672 -3.01 75.76 30.91
C TYR A 672 -3.18 74.61 31.91
N TRP A 673 -2.38 73.57 31.73
CA TRP A 673 -2.30 72.42 32.63
C TRP A 673 -0.84 72.01 32.85
N LEU A 674 -0.58 71.44 34.01
CA LEU A 674 0.66 70.70 34.28
C LEU A 674 0.38 69.20 34.25
N GLN A 675 1.34 68.45 33.71
CA GLN A 675 1.29 66.99 33.76
C GLN A 675 2.70 66.46 33.96
N SER A 676 2.90 65.70 35.04
CA SER A 676 4.15 65.01 35.32
C SER A 676 4.15 63.62 34.69
N GLU A 677 5.32 63.10 34.34
CA GLU A 677 5.49 61.75 33.82
C GLU A 677 6.73 61.06 34.39
N ASN A 678 6.72 59.73 34.35
CA ASN A 678 7.84 58.89 34.78
C ASN A 678 8.86 58.65 33.64
N ALA A 679 9.92 57.89 33.91
CA ALA A 679 10.96 57.60 32.91
C ALA A 679 10.45 56.79 31.71
N SER A 680 9.41 55.98 31.90
CA SER A 680 8.67 55.26 30.84
C SER A 680 7.61 56.13 30.15
N GLN A 681 7.54 57.42 30.50
CA GLN A 681 6.59 58.43 30.03
C GLN A 681 5.12 58.08 30.32
N VAL A 682 4.86 57.28 31.36
CA VAL A 682 3.52 57.13 31.93
C VAL A 682 3.18 58.42 32.65
N LYS A 683 2.03 59.00 32.30
CA LYS A 683 1.64 60.35 32.71
C LYS A 683 0.70 60.32 33.91
N SER A 684 0.88 61.30 34.80
CA SER A 684 -0.06 61.64 35.87
C SER A 684 -1.34 62.27 35.33
N ASP A 685 -2.35 62.41 36.20
CA ASP A 685 -3.54 63.20 35.86
C ASP A 685 -3.17 64.67 35.62
N PRO A 686 -3.76 65.31 34.58
CA PRO A 686 -3.47 66.70 34.26
C PRO A 686 -4.08 67.65 35.31
N VAL A 687 -3.26 68.54 35.87
CA VAL A 687 -3.68 69.53 36.86
C VAL A 687 -3.91 70.87 36.20
N LEU A 688 -5.11 71.41 36.38
CA LEU A 688 -5.46 72.72 35.83
C LEU A 688 -4.66 73.82 36.54
N VAL A 689 -3.90 74.58 35.75
CA VAL A 689 -3.19 75.78 36.23
C VAL A 689 -4.13 76.97 36.27
N GLY A 690 -4.94 77.14 35.22
CA GLY A 690 -5.88 78.25 35.10
C GLY A 690 -6.44 78.41 33.69
N ASN A 691 -7.56 79.12 33.58
CA ASN A 691 -8.16 79.55 32.32
C ASN A 691 -8.08 81.07 32.22
N TYR A 692 -7.38 81.57 31.21
CA TYR A 692 -7.13 83.00 31.00
C TYR A 692 -7.86 83.44 29.73
N PRO A 693 -9.15 83.78 29.79
CA PRO A 693 -9.87 84.33 28.65
C PRO A 693 -9.32 85.72 28.28
N ALA A 694 -9.53 86.14 27.03
CA ALA A 694 -9.17 87.46 26.52
C ALA A 694 -9.92 88.59 27.23
#